data_AF-A0A8T3P9T0-F1
#
_entry.id   AF-A0A8T3P9T0-F1
#
_cell.length_a   1.000
_cell.length_b   1.000
_cell.length_c   1.000
_cell.angle_alpha   90.00
_cell.angle_beta   90.00
_cell.angle_gamma   90.00
#
_symmetry.space_group_name_H-M   'P 1'
#
loop_
_entity.id
_entity.type
_entity.pdbx_description
1 polymer ?
#
loop_
_entity_poly.entity_id
_entity_poly.type
_entity_poly.pdbx_seq_one_letter_code
_entity_poly.pdbx_strand_id
1 'polypeptide(L)'
;MEDQTLHQIYDFDAPPAIPPAERTRLLGGKGNNLVVMANELGLPVPPGFTITSQVCTAYLEHGWPPDLDQALRAHMERLGERVGRRFGDQVDPLLVSVRSGAPVSMPGMMGTVLNLGLNDATASRLARITNDHEFAADCLRRFRQSYRDVIGASEVPEDPWLQLRSAIEAVFRSWNSDRAIAYRRHERIADDLGTAVTVQAMVFGNRGPDSGTGVLFTRNPSTGEPTLYGDIMFRAQGEDVVAGGHAPLPLSDLDERLPDVAAELKGYADLLERHQADLCDIEFTVEQGRLWMLQVRVGKRSPSAALRMAIDMAEDESFPLSREEAVRRVAAQLANPPSMFVRTDDGQTPIATGLPASPGVATGAIATSSDAAEAMAAAGQSVILVRTETSPEDVGGMSRSVGVLTARGGLASHAAVVARGWGIPAVVGAAAIRLSGDGVAIDGRSLNPGDELTIDGSTGEVYAGRLGGRTEIVPEAATLLAWAAELGIEIGTDAATSDAADTSSSAERAIDASQGELTADDVVRALQIKGLVTLDQLTESLAARPDGVQSLVERLKGDGLVEDASSGFRLSANGKLNALDLFRADRSSIGEERSGSILEQFHSLDRRMKDIVTAWQVRDLAGEQVLNDHSDAAYDARVLDDLASLHAETTEWLSPLSLAMKRFETYRSRLARASELARGGDQRFVASPRVDSYHSVWFELHED
;
A
#
# COMPACT_ATOMS: atom_id res chain seq x y z
N MET A 1 -8.54 14.06 -34.94
CA MET A 1 -8.34 13.96 -33.48
C MET A 1 -8.01 15.34 -33.01
N GLU A 2 -8.98 16.05 -32.44
CA GLU A 2 -8.71 17.34 -31.80
C GLU A 2 -7.77 17.12 -30.62
N ASP A 3 -6.79 18.01 -30.51
CA ASP A 3 -5.81 18.10 -29.44
C ASP A 3 -6.54 18.38 -28.12
N GLN A 4 -6.89 17.33 -27.38
CA GLN A 4 -7.54 17.47 -26.07
C GLN A 4 -6.49 17.97 -25.08
N THR A 5 -6.41 19.29 -24.90
CA THR A 5 -5.62 19.89 -23.82
C THR A 5 -6.18 19.40 -22.49
N LEU A 6 -5.47 18.48 -21.81
CA LEU A 6 -5.89 17.97 -20.51
C LEU A 6 -5.88 19.12 -19.49
N HIS A 7 -7.03 19.35 -18.86
CA HIS A 7 -7.18 20.37 -17.82
C HIS A 7 -6.60 19.92 -16.47
N GLN A 8 -6.18 20.89 -15.66
CA GLN A 8 -5.65 20.66 -14.31
C GLN A 8 -6.72 20.17 -13.32
N ILE A 9 -7.98 20.55 -13.55
CA ILE A 9 -9.10 20.29 -12.65
C ILE A 9 -10.34 19.91 -13.47
N TYR A 10 -11.09 18.92 -13.00
CA TYR A 10 -12.38 18.50 -13.57
C TYR A 10 -13.48 18.51 -12.52
N ASP A 11 -14.58 19.21 -12.82
CA ASP A 11 -15.80 19.13 -12.01
C ASP A 11 -16.44 17.76 -12.19
N PHE A 12 -17.11 17.21 -11.16
CA PHE A 12 -17.69 15.88 -11.28
C PHE A 12 -18.71 15.81 -12.42
N ASP A 13 -19.48 16.86 -12.67
CA ASP A 13 -20.50 16.98 -13.72
C ASP A 13 -19.96 17.41 -15.09
N ALA A 14 -18.65 17.68 -15.18
CA ALA A 14 -17.96 17.96 -16.43
C ALA A 14 -16.67 17.14 -16.53
N PRO A 15 -16.77 15.80 -16.54
CA PRO A 15 -15.60 14.93 -16.58
C PRO A 15 -14.89 14.96 -17.95
N PRO A 16 -13.62 14.54 -18.02
CA PRO A 16 -12.92 14.42 -19.29
C PRO A 16 -13.56 13.33 -20.16
N ALA A 17 -13.69 13.61 -21.46
CA ALA A 17 -14.19 12.67 -22.46
C ALA A 17 -13.09 11.71 -22.94
N ILE A 18 -12.57 10.89 -22.01
CA ILE A 18 -11.50 9.90 -22.22
C ILE A 18 -11.92 8.51 -21.69
N PRO A 19 -11.27 7.43 -22.13
CA PRO A 19 -11.58 6.07 -21.68
C PRO A 19 -11.51 5.91 -20.14
N PRO A 20 -12.33 5.04 -19.51
CA PRO A 20 -12.36 4.89 -18.05
C PRO A 20 -11.02 4.58 -17.38
N ALA A 21 -10.15 3.80 -18.03
CA ALA A 21 -8.81 3.48 -17.53
C ALA A 21 -7.91 4.72 -17.48
N GLU A 22 -7.95 5.56 -18.52
CA GLU A 22 -7.20 6.83 -18.57
C GLU A 22 -7.79 7.85 -17.58
N ARG A 23 -9.12 7.91 -17.47
CA ARG A 23 -9.81 8.74 -16.48
C ARG A 23 -9.43 8.35 -15.04
N THR A 24 -9.27 7.07 -14.76
CA THR A 24 -8.80 6.57 -13.46
C THR A 24 -7.34 6.95 -13.19
N ARG A 25 -6.46 6.89 -14.19
CA ARG A 25 -5.08 7.36 -14.07
C ARG A 25 -5.00 8.86 -13.81
N LEU A 26 -5.89 9.64 -14.43
CA LEU A 26 -5.90 11.10 -14.35
C LEU A 26 -6.57 11.64 -13.07
N LEU A 27 -7.75 11.11 -12.72
CA LEU A 27 -8.57 11.59 -11.59
C LEU A 27 -8.37 10.77 -10.30
N GLY A 28 -7.57 9.70 -10.38
CA GLY A 28 -7.52 8.68 -9.35
C GLY A 28 -8.78 7.81 -9.30
N GLY A 29 -8.71 6.70 -8.57
CA GLY A 29 -9.86 5.80 -8.41
C GLY A 29 -11.06 6.49 -7.77
N LYS A 30 -10.82 7.35 -6.77
CA LYS A 30 -11.87 8.07 -6.05
C LYS A 30 -12.58 9.10 -6.92
N GLY A 31 -11.82 9.98 -7.60
CA GLY A 31 -12.38 11.01 -8.48
C GLY A 31 -13.17 10.38 -9.63
N ASN A 32 -12.62 9.33 -10.25
CA ASN A 32 -13.31 8.58 -11.29
C ASN A 32 -14.63 7.97 -10.79
N ASN A 33 -14.63 7.33 -9.63
CA ASN A 33 -15.84 6.70 -9.09
C ASN A 33 -16.90 7.74 -8.70
N LEU A 34 -16.51 8.92 -8.22
CA LEU A 34 -17.44 10.03 -7.96
C LEU A 34 -18.10 10.54 -9.25
N VAL A 35 -17.32 10.66 -10.34
CA VAL A 35 -17.83 11.01 -11.68
C VAL A 35 -18.84 9.98 -12.16
N VAL A 36 -18.51 8.69 -12.07
CA VAL A 36 -19.38 7.57 -12.48
C VAL A 36 -20.69 7.60 -11.69
N MET A 37 -20.60 7.68 -10.36
CA MET A 37 -21.79 7.75 -9.50
C MET A 37 -22.69 8.93 -9.85
N ALA A 38 -22.11 10.13 -10.05
CA ALA A 38 -22.89 11.34 -10.29
C ALA A 38 -23.51 11.40 -11.69
N ASN A 39 -22.80 10.97 -12.74
CA ASN A 39 -23.20 11.23 -14.14
C ASN A 39 -23.69 9.99 -14.88
N GLU A 40 -23.05 8.85 -14.65
CA GLU A 40 -23.39 7.62 -15.36
C GLU A 40 -24.55 6.90 -14.65
N LEU A 41 -24.58 6.98 -13.32
CA LEU A 41 -25.58 6.31 -12.48
C LEU A 41 -26.63 7.25 -11.87
N GLY A 42 -26.42 8.57 -11.91
CA GLY A 42 -27.36 9.57 -11.38
C GLY A 42 -27.58 9.49 -9.87
N LEU A 43 -26.59 8.99 -9.12
CA LEU A 43 -26.65 8.86 -7.66
C LEU A 43 -26.51 10.22 -6.96
N PRO A 44 -27.05 10.38 -5.74
CA PRO A 44 -26.94 11.63 -4.99
C PRO A 44 -25.53 11.82 -4.43
N VAL A 45 -24.62 12.33 -5.26
CA VAL A 45 -23.24 12.65 -4.88
C VAL A 45 -23.15 14.15 -4.56
N PRO A 46 -22.56 14.56 -3.42
CA PRO A 46 -22.31 15.97 -3.15
C PRO A 46 -21.43 16.59 -4.24
N PRO A 47 -21.76 17.78 -4.76
CA PRO A 47 -20.98 18.44 -5.81
C PRO A 47 -19.51 18.64 -5.40
N GLY A 48 -18.62 18.61 -6.38
CA GLY A 48 -17.18 18.77 -6.17
C GLY A 48 -16.39 18.67 -7.46
N PHE A 49 -15.07 18.66 -7.31
CA PHE A 49 -14.12 18.55 -8.40
C PHE A 49 -12.87 17.78 -7.99
N THR A 50 -12.11 17.34 -8.98
CA THR A 50 -10.85 16.64 -8.81
C THR A 50 -9.72 17.41 -9.49
N ILE A 51 -8.67 17.71 -8.73
CA ILE A 51 -7.37 18.15 -9.22
C ILE A 51 -6.61 16.90 -9.66
N THR A 52 -6.11 16.89 -10.89
CA THR A 52 -5.56 15.67 -11.50
C THR A 52 -4.24 15.23 -10.87
N SER A 53 -3.91 13.94 -11.03
CA SER A 53 -2.64 13.36 -10.60
C SER A 53 -1.43 14.01 -11.27
N GLN A 54 -1.57 14.48 -12.52
CA GLN A 54 -0.52 15.21 -13.25
C GLN A 54 -0.12 16.52 -12.56
N VAL A 55 -1.08 17.20 -11.91
CA VAL A 55 -0.79 18.41 -11.13
C VAL A 55 0.05 18.07 -9.90
N CYS A 56 -0.15 16.90 -9.28
CA CYS A 56 0.71 16.41 -8.22
C CYS A 56 2.14 16.19 -8.71
N THR A 57 2.32 15.53 -9.85
CA THR A 57 3.65 15.30 -10.43
C THR A 57 4.35 16.62 -10.73
N ALA A 58 3.65 17.56 -11.40
CA ALA A 58 4.19 18.89 -11.66
C ALA A 58 4.56 19.66 -10.37
N TYR A 59 3.74 19.54 -9.32
CA TYR A 59 4.02 20.12 -8.02
C TYR A 59 5.28 19.55 -7.36
N LEU A 60 5.45 18.22 -7.40
CA LEU A 60 6.60 17.55 -6.79
C LEU A 60 7.91 17.89 -7.49
N GLU A 61 7.87 18.17 -8.80
CA GLU A 61 9.05 18.54 -9.59
C GLU A 61 9.37 20.05 -9.51
N HIS A 62 8.35 20.91 -9.65
CA HIS A 62 8.54 22.35 -9.92
C HIS A 62 7.90 23.27 -8.86
N GLY A 63 7.25 22.70 -7.84
CA GLY A 63 6.46 23.45 -6.86
C GLY A 63 5.08 23.87 -7.39
N TRP A 64 4.41 24.74 -6.65
CA TRP A 64 3.01 25.11 -6.95
C TRP A 64 2.83 25.69 -8.36
N PRO A 65 1.99 25.09 -9.22
CA PRO A 65 1.81 25.58 -10.59
C PRO A 65 1.23 27.01 -10.61
N PRO A 66 1.78 27.92 -11.42
CA PRO A 66 1.38 29.34 -11.42
C PRO A 66 -0.11 29.60 -11.67
N ASP A 67 -0.73 28.82 -12.57
CA ASP A 67 -2.13 29.03 -12.99
C ASP A 67 -3.16 28.27 -12.13
N LEU A 68 -2.69 27.43 -11.19
CA LEU A 68 -3.56 26.57 -10.38
C LEU A 68 -4.47 27.38 -9.46
N ASP A 69 -4.00 28.51 -8.91
CA ASP A 69 -4.82 29.36 -8.03
C ASP A 69 -6.01 29.97 -8.78
N GLN A 70 -5.82 30.36 -10.05
CA GLN A 70 -6.90 30.88 -10.88
C GLN A 70 -7.91 29.77 -11.22
N ALA A 71 -7.42 28.58 -11.58
CA ALA A 71 -8.26 27.42 -11.84
C ALA A 71 -9.09 27.05 -10.59
N LEU A 72 -8.44 26.93 -9.42
CA LEU A 72 -9.11 26.62 -8.15
C LEU A 72 -10.23 27.62 -7.84
N ARG A 73 -9.98 28.93 -8.02
CA ARG A 73 -11.01 29.96 -7.80
C ARG A 73 -12.22 29.75 -8.69
N ALA A 74 -12.01 29.52 -9.98
CA ALA A 74 -13.09 29.31 -10.94
C ALA A 74 -13.93 28.06 -10.61
N HIS A 75 -13.29 26.95 -10.24
CA HIS A 75 -14.00 25.71 -9.87
C HIS A 75 -14.74 25.83 -8.53
N MET A 76 -14.15 26.52 -7.54
CA MET A 76 -14.81 26.80 -6.26
C MET A 76 -16.01 27.75 -6.39
N GLU A 77 -15.95 28.72 -7.30
CA GLU A 77 -17.10 29.59 -7.63
C GLU A 77 -18.25 28.78 -8.23
N ARG A 78 -17.98 27.94 -9.23
CA ARG A 78 -19.01 27.05 -9.81
C ARG A 78 -19.59 26.07 -8.78
N LEU A 79 -18.74 25.51 -7.93
CA LEU A 79 -19.18 24.67 -6.81
C LEU A 79 -20.12 25.44 -5.88
N GLY A 80 -19.76 26.68 -5.54
CA GLY A 80 -20.58 27.58 -4.74
C GLY A 80 -21.94 27.87 -5.37
N GLU A 81 -21.98 28.19 -6.66
CA GLU A 81 -23.22 28.41 -7.41
C GLU A 81 -24.15 27.20 -7.38
N ARG A 82 -23.60 25.98 -7.53
CA ARG A 82 -24.37 24.73 -7.49
C ARG A 82 -24.95 24.43 -6.11
N VAL A 83 -24.19 24.72 -5.06
CA VAL A 83 -24.62 24.51 -3.67
C VAL A 83 -25.48 25.66 -3.15
N GLY A 84 -25.43 26.82 -3.80
CA GLY A 84 -26.08 28.06 -3.36
C GLY A 84 -25.34 28.77 -2.22
N ARG A 85 -24.03 28.54 -2.07
CA ARG A 85 -23.18 29.09 -1.00
C ARG A 85 -21.87 29.63 -1.56
N ARG A 86 -21.06 30.33 -0.76
CA ARG A 86 -19.78 30.87 -1.24
C ARG A 86 -18.63 30.53 -0.28
N PHE A 87 -17.50 30.12 -0.86
CA PHE A 87 -16.33 29.74 -0.08
C PHE A 87 -15.69 30.95 0.59
N GLY A 88 -15.51 30.85 1.91
CA GLY A 88 -15.04 31.94 2.77
C GLY A 88 -16.01 33.11 2.95
N ASP A 89 -17.27 32.95 2.54
CA ASP A 89 -18.30 33.94 2.80
C ASP A 89 -18.63 33.99 4.31
N GLN A 90 -18.77 35.21 4.84
CA GLN A 90 -19.11 35.48 6.22
C GLN A 90 -20.63 35.56 6.46
N VAL A 91 -21.45 35.20 5.49
CA VAL A 91 -22.91 35.16 5.59
C VAL A 91 -23.41 33.73 5.45
N ASP A 92 -23.09 33.04 4.35
CA ASP A 92 -23.45 31.63 4.12
C ASP A 92 -22.25 30.82 3.60
N PRO A 93 -21.41 30.29 4.51
CA PRO A 93 -20.15 29.67 4.13
C PRO A 93 -20.37 28.32 3.42
N LEU A 94 -19.76 28.19 2.24
CA LEU A 94 -19.48 26.88 1.66
C LEU A 94 -18.33 26.23 2.43
N LEU A 95 -18.56 25.02 2.91
CA LEU A 95 -17.54 24.18 3.54
C LEU A 95 -17.25 22.99 2.63
N VAL A 96 -15.99 22.58 2.57
CA VAL A 96 -15.55 21.48 1.71
C VAL A 96 -14.75 20.44 2.49
N SER A 97 -14.69 19.23 1.96
CA SER A 97 -13.71 18.21 2.32
C SER A 97 -12.59 18.18 1.27
N VAL A 98 -11.38 17.85 1.73
CA VAL A 98 -10.22 17.59 0.86
C VAL A 98 -9.73 16.18 1.11
N ARG A 99 -9.70 15.37 0.05
CA ARG A 99 -9.43 13.92 0.10
C ARG A 99 -8.44 13.53 -0.97
N SER A 100 -7.45 12.70 -0.63
CA SER A 100 -6.56 12.11 -1.63
C SER A 100 -7.26 11.00 -2.43
N GLY A 101 -6.78 10.79 -3.65
CA GLY A 101 -7.23 9.71 -4.53
C GLY A 101 -6.14 9.33 -5.53
N ALA A 102 -5.34 8.31 -5.21
CA ALA A 102 -4.43 7.73 -6.18
C ALA A 102 -5.17 6.84 -7.21
N PRO A 103 -4.59 6.56 -8.39
CA PRO A 103 -5.16 5.63 -9.36
C PRO A 103 -5.39 4.23 -8.80
N VAL A 104 -4.45 3.77 -7.97
CA VAL A 104 -4.56 2.52 -7.20
C VAL A 104 -4.93 2.86 -5.76
N SER A 105 -5.89 2.13 -5.19
CA SER A 105 -6.35 2.38 -3.83
C SER A 105 -5.22 2.15 -2.81
N MET A 106 -4.93 3.17 -2.01
CA MET A 106 -3.93 3.14 -0.93
C MET A 106 -4.60 3.47 0.42
N PRO A 107 -5.26 2.50 1.08
CA PRO A 107 -6.04 2.75 2.30
C PRO A 107 -5.16 3.26 3.44
N GLY A 108 -5.66 4.25 4.20
CA GLY A 108 -4.96 4.77 5.39
C GLY A 108 -3.73 5.64 5.12
N MET A 109 -3.37 5.90 3.86
CA MET A 109 -2.11 6.57 3.51
C MET A 109 -2.14 8.10 3.56
N MET A 110 -3.32 8.72 3.60
CA MET A 110 -3.47 10.15 3.90
C MET A 110 -4.78 10.42 4.65
N GLY A 111 -4.71 11.33 5.63
CA GLY A 111 -5.89 11.81 6.33
C GLY A 111 -6.80 12.65 5.45
N THR A 112 -8.11 12.55 5.69
CA THR A 112 -9.13 13.41 5.10
C THR A 112 -9.28 14.66 5.96
N VAL A 113 -9.32 15.84 5.34
CA VAL A 113 -9.66 17.08 6.03
C VAL A 113 -11.12 17.40 5.77
N LEU A 114 -11.94 17.41 6.82
CA LEU A 114 -13.35 17.78 6.76
C LEU A 114 -13.57 19.22 7.24
N ASN A 115 -14.72 19.80 6.92
CA ASN A 115 -15.16 21.12 7.39
C ASN A 115 -14.21 22.28 7.02
N LEU A 116 -13.42 22.13 5.94
CA LEU A 116 -12.48 23.15 5.48
C LEU A 116 -13.24 24.39 5.01
N GLY A 117 -12.76 25.57 5.43
CA GLY A 117 -13.43 26.86 5.28
C GLY A 117 -13.95 27.42 6.61
N LEU A 118 -13.90 26.63 7.69
CA LEU A 118 -14.23 27.09 9.03
C LEU A 118 -13.13 27.98 9.64
N ASN A 119 -13.58 29.03 10.30
CA ASN A 119 -12.83 29.93 11.16
C ASN A 119 -13.81 30.52 12.20
N ASP A 120 -13.36 31.39 13.10
CA ASP A 120 -14.25 31.88 14.17
C ASP A 120 -15.49 32.63 13.62
N ALA A 121 -15.33 33.36 12.52
CA ALA A 121 -16.40 34.10 11.86
C ALA A 121 -17.39 33.17 11.13
N THR A 122 -16.90 32.23 10.32
CA THR A 122 -17.74 31.30 9.56
C THR A 122 -18.41 30.27 10.47
N ALA A 123 -17.77 29.84 11.56
CA ALA A 123 -18.38 28.98 12.58
C ALA A 123 -19.52 29.69 13.32
N SER A 124 -19.33 30.97 13.68
CA SER A 124 -20.39 31.79 14.28
C SER A 124 -21.61 31.95 13.36
N ARG A 125 -21.40 31.87 12.04
CA ARG A 125 -22.47 31.94 11.04
C ARG A 125 -23.13 30.60 10.82
N LEU A 126 -22.34 29.53 10.72
CA LEU A 126 -22.84 28.16 10.69
C LEU A 126 -23.82 27.94 11.86
N ALA A 127 -23.43 28.33 13.08
CA ALA A 127 -24.28 28.24 14.26
C ALA A 127 -25.66 28.93 14.09
N ARG A 128 -25.69 30.09 13.42
CA ARG A 128 -26.93 30.84 13.19
C ARG A 128 -27.79 30.21 12.10
N ILE A 129 -27.18 29.74 11.01
CA ILE A 129 -27.89 29.11 9.89
C ILE A 129 -28.45 27.75 10.29
N THR A 130 -27.73 27.00 11.12
CA THR A 130 -28.19 25.70 11.63
C THR A 130 -29.06 25.83 12.87
N ASN A 131 -29.11 27.01 13.50
CA ASN A 131 -29.68 27.21 14.83
C ASN A 131 -29.12 26.20 15.86
N ASP A 132 -27.82 25.91 15.76
CA ASP A 132 -27.13 24.93 16.59
C ASP A 132 -25.69 25.37 16.85
N HIS A 133 -25.49 25.99 18.02
CA HIS A 133 -24.19 26.48 18.47
C HIS A 133 -23.22 25.35 18.83
N GLU A 134 -23.73 24.23 19.36
CA GLU A 134 -22.90 23.11 19.79
C GLU A 134 -22.34 22.39 18.56
N PHE A 135 -23.18 22.15 17.55
CA PHE A 135 -22.77 21.59 16.26
C PHE A 135 -21.67 22.43 15.59
N ALA A 136 -21.86 23.75 15.48
CA ALA A 136 -20.88 24.59 14.80
C ALA A 136 -19.55 24.67 15.57
N ALA A 137 -19.59 24.71 16.90
CA ALA A 137 -18.40 24.65 17.74
C ALA A 137 -17.68 23.30 17.62
N ASP A 138 -18.44 22.19 17.56
CA ASP A 138 -17.90 20.85 17.34
C ASP A 138 -17.20 20.74 15.98
N CYS A 139 -17.84 21.20 14.90
CA CYS A 139 -17.24 21.23 13.56
C CYS A 139 -15.95 22.06 13.51
N LEU A 140 -15.92 23.25 14.15
CA LEU A 140 -14.71 24.08 14.21
C LEU A 140 -13.58 23.40 15.00
N ARG A 141 -13.91 22.76 16.13
CA ARG A 141 -12.95 22.01 16.93
C ARG A 141 -12.36 20.84 16.15
N ARG A 142 -13.21 20.03 15.49
CA ARG A 142 -12.81 18.91 14.63
C ARG A 142 -11.96 19.37 13.46
N PHE A 143 -12.39 20.42 12.75
CA PHE A 143 -11.61 21.03 11.67
C PHE A 143 -10.22 21.41 12.14
N ARG A 144 -10.13 22.19 13.23
CA ARG A 144 -8.84 22.65 13.74
C ARG A 144 -7.93 21.48 14.16
N GLN A 145 -8.50 20.42 14.72
CA GLN A 145 -7.73 19.23 15.10
C GLN A 145 -7.23 18.47 13.86
N SER A 146 -8.14 18.07 12.97
CA SER A 146 -7.83 17.36 11.72
C SER A 146 -6.82 18.13 10.87
N TYR A 147 -6.97 19.46 10.76
CA TYR A 147 -6.04 20.32 10.03
C TYR A 147 -4.63 20.24 10.60
N ARG A 148 -4.46 20.33 11.93
CA ARG A 148 -3.14 20.21 12.57
C ARG A 148 -2.55 18.82 12.38
N ASP A 149 -3.35 17.77 12.54
CA ASP A 149 -2.88 16.38 12.45
C ASP A 149 -2.47 16.00 11.03
N VAL A 150 -3.22 16.45 10.02
CA VAL A 150 -2.98 16.10 8.61
C VAL A 150 -1.91 16.98 7.96
N ILE A 151 -1.88 18.28 8.28
CA ILE A 151 -1.00 19.25 7.61
C ILE A 151 0.28 19.50 8.44
N GLY A 152 0.28 19.18 9.74
CA GLY A 152 1.43 19.41 10.63
C GLY A 152 1.64 20.88 11.00
N ALA A 153 0.60 21.71 10.89
CA ALA A 153 0.68 23.14 11.19
C ALA A 153 0.44 23.41 12.69
N SER A 154 1.18 24.35 13.29
CA SER A 154 0.95 24.78 14.68
C SER A 154 -0.30 25.65 14.82
N GLU A 155 -0.60 26.44 13.79
CA GLU A 155 -1.76 27.33 13.74
C GLU A 155 -2.59 27.05 12.48
N VAL A 156 -3.91 27.18 12.61
CA VAL A 156 -4.84 27.00 11.50
C VAL A 156 -5.08 28.39 10.88
N PRO A 157 -4.81 28.59 9.59
CA PRO A 157 -5.03 29.88 8.94
C PRO A 157 -6.48 30.34 9.05
N GLU A 158 -6.71 31.63 9.30
CA GLU A 158 -8.07 32.19 9.30
C GLU A 158 -8.60 32.43 7.87
N ASP A 159 -7.71 32.55 6.87
CA ASP A 159 -8.07 32.64 5.46
C ASP A 159 -8.41 31.25 4.86
N PRO A 160 -9.66 31.00 4.45
CA PRO A 160 -10.08 29.74 3.83
C PRO A 160 -9.29 29.36 2.57
N TRP A 161 -8.78 30.32 1.81
CA TRP A 161 -7.98 30.02 0.61
C TRP A 161 -6.61 29.48 0.97
N LEU A 162 -6.00 30.00 2.04
CA LEU A 162 -4.75 29.45 2.56
C LEU A 162 -4.97 28.06 3.16
N GLN A 163 -6.10 27.84 3.86
CA GLN A 163 -6.48 26.50 4.33
C GLN A 163 -6.56 25.50 3.17
N LEU A 164 -7.28 25.85 2.09
CA LEU A 164 -7.46 24.99 0.92
C LEU A 164 -6.13 24.68 0.25
N ARG A 165 -5.30 25.70 0.03
CA ARG A 165 -3.96 25.55 -0.56
C ARG A 165 -3.10 24.60 0.26
N SER A 166 -2.99 24.82 1.58
CA SER A 166 -2.18 23.97 2.46
C SER A 166 -2.67 22.53 2.50
N ALA A 167 -4.00 22.32 2.47
CA ALA A 167 -4.55 20.97 2.40
C ALA A 167 -4.15 20.27 1.09
N ILE A 168 -4.24 20.95 -0.07
CA ILE A 168 -3.84 20.41 -1.37
C ILE A 168 -2.33 20.10 -1.39
N GLU A 169 -1.48 21.02 -0.90
CA GLU A 169 -0.03 20.80 -0.80
C GLU A 169 0.30 19.59 0.09
N ALA A 170 -0.41 19.42 1.21
CA ALA A 170 -0.23 18.26 2.08
C ALA A 170 -0.62 16.96 1.36
N VAL A 171 -1.67 16.96 0.52
CA VAL A 171 -2.01 15.80 -0.31
C VAL A 171 -0.87 15.46 -1.26
N PHE A 172 -0.37 16.43 -2.01
CA PHE A 172 0.71 16.17 -2.95
C PHE A 172 1.97 15.65 -2.27
N ARG A 173 2.40 16.28 -1.16
CA ARG A 173 3.57 15.81 -0.39
C ARG A 173 3.38 14.42 0.20
N SER A 174 2.14 14.05 0.56
CA SER A 174 1.87 12.72 1.12
C SER A 174 2.22 11.57 0.17
N TRP A 175 2.23 11.81 -1.15
CA TRP A 175 2.66 10.84 -2.15
C TRP A 175 4.11 10.40 -1.94
N ASN A 176 5.00 11.31 -1.53
CA ASN A 176 6.43 11.01 -1.29
C ASN A 176 6.75 10.81 0.18
N SER A 177 5.76 10.51 1.02
CA SER A 177 6.02 10.10 2.40
C SER A 177 6.65 8.71 2.45
N ASP A 178 7.54 8.46 3.42
CA ASP A 178 8.21 7.17 3.60
C ASP A 178 7.21 6.00 3.63
N ARG A 179 6.07 6.19 4.32
CA ARG A 179 4.98 5.22 4.35
C ARG A 179 4.39 4.95 2.96
N ALA A 180 4.15 5.99 2.15
CA ALA A 180 3.56 5.85 0.82
C ALA A 180 4.50 5.12 -0.13
N ILE A 181 5.80 5.43 -0.06
CA ILE A 181 6.85 4.73 -0.80
C ILE A 181 6.90 3.25 -0.39
N ALA A 182 6.89 2.95 0.91
CA ALA A 182 6.90 1.58 1.41
C ALA A 182 5.68 0.78 0.94
N TYR A 183 4.48 1.37 1.04
CA TYR A 183 3.24 0.76 0.57
C TYR A 183 3.28 0.49 -0.94
N ARG A 184 3.71 1.47 -1.75
CA ARG A 184 3.83 1.29 -3.20
C ARG A 184 4.82 0.20 -3.59
N ARG A 185 5.96 0.09 -2.91
CA ARG A 185 6.93 -0.99 -3.14
C ARG A 185 6.32 -2.37 -2.85
N HIS A 186 5.56 -2.48 -1.76
CA HIS A 186 4.89 -3.73 -1.40
C HIS A 186 3.82 -4.13 -2.42
N GLU A 187 2.98 -3.18 -2.83
CA GLU A 187 1.86 -3.40 -3.76
C GLU A 187 2.26 -3.28 -5.25
N ARG A 188 3.55 -3.03 -5.54
CA ARG A 188 4.10 -2.83 -6.90
C ARG A 188 3.42 -1.70 -7.68
N ILE A 189 3.11 -0.60 -7.00
CA ILE A 189 2.52 0.61 -7.59
C ILE A 189 3.66 1.51 -8.09
N ALA A 190 3.57 1.99 -9.33
CA ALA A 190 4.58 2.86 -9.93
C ALA A 190 4.67 4.24 -9.24
N ASP A 191 5.89 4.77 -9.11
CA ASP A 191 6.17 6.01 -8.38
C ASP A 191 5.75 7.28 -9.15
N ASP A 192 5.66 7.21 -10.47
CA ASP A 192 5.36 8.32 -11.40
C ASP A 192 3.86 8.67 -11.51
N LEU A 193 2.99 7.86 -10.91
CA LEU A 193 1.53 8.03 -11.02
C LEU A 193 1.01 9.31 -10.37
N GLY A 194 1.62 9.76 -9.26
CA GLY A 194 1.10 10.84 -8.42
C GLY A 194 -0.24 10.50 -7.74
N THR A 195 -0.81 11.50 -7.05
CA THR A 195 -2.12 11.38 -6.40
C THR A 195 -3.03 12.53 -6.80
N ALA A 196 -4.30 12.25 -7.10
CA ALA A 196 -5.29 13.27 -7.36
C ALA A 196 -5.85 13.83 -6.04
N VAL A 197 -6.42 15.03 -6.10
CA VAL A 197 -7.05 15.68 -4.95
C VAL A 197 -8.52 15.90 -5.24
N THR A 198 -9.39 15.35 -4.41
CA THR A 198 -10.83 15.56 -4.49
C THR A 198 -11.24 16.64 -3.50
N VAL A 199 -11.89 17.70 -4.01
CA VAL A 199 -12.49 18.77 -3.22
C VAL A 199 -14.00 18.67 -3.39
N GLN A 200 -14.73 18.46 -2.28
CA GLN A 200 -16.16 18.14 -2.34
C GLN A 200 -16.93 18.92 -1.28
N ALA A 201 -18.13 19.41 -1.62
CA ALA A 201 -19.01 20.09 -0.68
C ALA A 201 -19.32 19.21 0.54
N MET A 202 -19.32 19.81 1.73
CA MET A 202 -19.64 19.11 2.97
C MET A 202 -21.12 18.75 3.05
N VAL A 203 -21.36 17.55 3.56
CA VAL A 203 -22.65 17.03 4.03
C VAL A 203 -22.46 16.49 5.44
N PHE A 204 -23.42 16.74 6.32
CA PHE A 204 -23.23 16.58 7.77
C PHE A 204 -24.09 15.44 8.34
N GLY A 205 -23.44 14.33 8.71
CA GLY A 205 -24.06 13.24 9.47
C GLY A 205 -24.33 13.58 10.95
N ASN A 206 -23.86 14.74 11.40
CA ASN A 206 -23.98 15.23 12.78
C ASN A 206 -25.00 16.38 12.95
N ARG A 207 -25.87 16.61 11.97
CA ARG A 207 -26.81 17.76 11.93
C ARG A 207 -28.18 17.51 12.57
N GLY A 208 -28.39 16.38 13.25
CA GLY A 208 -29.67 16.05 13.87
C GLY A 208 -29.85 14.56 14.18
N PRO A 209 -30.97 14.18 14.82
CA PRO A 209 -31.30 12.77 15.11
C PRO A 209 -31.53 11.92 13.85
N ASP A 210 -31.90 12.55 12.75
CA ASP A 210 -32.13 11.98 11.41
C ASP A 210 -30.90 12.14 10.50
N SER A 211 -29.73 12.39 11.10
CA SER A 211 -28.45 12.48 10.41
C SER A 211 -27.50 11.40 10.91
N GLY A 212 -26.71 10.84 10.00
CA GLY A 212 -25.73 9.82 10.31
C GLY A 212 -24.74 9.61 9.17
N THR A 213 -23.74 8.77 9.41
CA THR A 213 -22.72 8.41 8.42
C THR A 213 -22.38 6.94 8.58
N GLY A 214 -22.09 6.25 7.49
CA GLY A 214 -21.86 4.82 7.50
C GLY A 214 -20.96 4.34 6.39
N VAL A 215 -20.49 3.12 6.58
CA VAL A 215 -19.70 2.36 5.61
C VAL A 215 -20.35 1.01 5.44
N LEU A 216 -20.49 0.56 4.20
CA LEU A 216 -21.07 -0.75 3.89
C LEU A 216 -20.33 -1.46 2.77
N PHE A 217 -20.45 -2.78 2.78
CA PHE A 217 -20.12 -3.67 1.69
C PHE A 217 -21.41 -4.25 1.12
N THR A 218 -21.49 -4.41 -0.20
CA THR A 218 -22.69 -4.98 -0.86
C THR A 218 -22.92 -6.45 -0.51
N ARG A 219 -21.86 -7.14 -0.09
CA ARG A 219 -21.85 -8.51 0.43
C ARG A 219 -20.95 -8.58 1.65
N ASN A 220 -21.06 -9.64 2.43
CA ASN A 220 -20.14 -9.88 3.54
C ASN A 220 -18.70 -10.12 3.00
N PRO A 221 -17.73 -9.23 3.27
CA PRO A 221 -16.39 -9.31 2.71
C PRO A 221 -15.56 -10.47 3.29
N SER A 222 -16.03 -11.10 4.38
CA SER A 222 -15.37 -12.22 5.04
C SER A 222 -15.91 -13.57 4.59
N THR A 223 -17.23 -13.70 4.42
CA THR A 223 -17.88 -14.98 4.11
C THR A 223 -18.29 -15.12 2.64
N GLY A 224 -18.50 -14.01 1.93
CA GLY A 224 -19.07 -14.02 0.58
C GLY A 224 -20.59 -13.88 0.52
N GLU A 225 -21.28 -13.95 1.68
CA GLU A 225 -22.75 -13.95 1.73
C GLU A 225 -23.35 -12.69 1.09
N PRO A 226 -24.42 -12.83 0.27
CA PRO A 226 -25.03 -11.72 -0.47
C PRO A 226 -25.97 -10.87 0.40
N THR A 227 -25.43 -10.32 1.48
CA THR A 227 -26.13 -9.43 2.42
C THR A 227 -25.33 -8.16 2.61
N LEU A 228 -26.01 -7.01 2.65
CA LEU A 228 -25.38 -5.74 3.00
C LEU A 228 -24.71 -5.86 4.37
N TYR A 229 -23.43 -5.52 4.43
CA TYR A 229 -22.61 -5.72 5.61
C TYR A 229 -21.90 -4.42 5.96
N GLY A 230 -22.10 -3.90 7.17
CA GLY A 230 -21.43 -2.67 7.59
C GLY A 230 -22.06 -2.03 8.80
N ASP A 231 -21.67 -0.77 8.99
CA ASP A 231 -21.82 -0.02 10.22
C ASP A 231 -22.33 1.40 9.93
N ILE A 232 -23.15 1.94 10.84
CA ILE A 232 -23.64 3.31 10.81
C ILE A 232 -23.50 3.98 12.18
N MET A 233 -23.24 5.29 12.18
CA MET A 233 -23.31 6.13 13.37
C MET A 233 -24.21 7.34 13.14
N PHE A 234 -25.18 7.54 14.01
CA PHE A 234 -26.04 8.73 14.01
C PHE A 234 -25.38 9.87 14.79
N ARG A 235 -25.67 11.10 14.39
CA ARG A 235 -25.10 12.32 14.99
C ARG A 235 -23.56 12.33 14.96
N ALA A 236 -22.96 11.82 13.88
CA ALA A 236 -21.53 11.59 13.76
C ALA A 236 -20.98 12.03 12.39
N GLN A 237 -19.67 12.24 12.29
CA GLN A 237 -18.94 12.40 11.02
C GLN A 237 -18.15 11.13 10.69
N GLY A 238 -17.76 10.96 9.42
CA GLY A 238 -17.11 9.72 8.97
C GLY A 238 -15.86 9.34 9.76
N GLU A 239 -15.15 10.33 10.31
CA GLU A 239 -14.01 10.09 11.21
C GLU A 239 -14.38 9.32 12.49
N ASP A 240 -15.59 9.50 13.02
CA ASP A 240 -16.04 8.83 14.25
C ASP A 240 -16.25 7.32 14.03
N VAL A 241 -16.70 6.93 12.83
CA VAL A 241 -16.88 5.53 12.42
C VAL A 241 -15.53 4.80 12.35
N VAL A 242 -14.48 5.50 11.93
CA VAL A 242 -13.13 4.93 11.75
C VAL A 242 -12.31 4.97 13.04
N ALA A 243 -12.43 6.03 13.84
CA ALA A 243 -11.59 6.26 15.02
C ALA A 243 -11.86 5.31 16.19
N GLY A 244 -12.97 4.54 16.17
CA GLY A 244 -13.25 3.51 17.18
C GLY A 244 -13.49 4.02 18.60
N GLY A 245 -13.65 5.34 18.79
CA GLY A 245 -13.91 5.95 20.09
C GLY A 245 -15.33 5.68 20.63
N HIS A 246 -16.27 5.32 19.75
CA HIS A 246 -17.61 4.87 20.08
C HIS A 246 -17.94 3.63 19.25
N ALA A 247 -18.73 2.71 19.80
CA ALA A 247 -19.17 1.53 19.07
C ALA A 247 -20.18 1.95 17.98
N PRO A 248 -19.93 1.63 16.70
CA PRO A 248 -20.93 1.85 15.66
C PRO A 248 -22.14 0.91 15.84
N LEU A 249 -23.23 1.24 15.17
CA LEU A 249 -24.45 0.44 15.13
C LEU A 249 -24.48 -0.38 13.83
N PRO A 250 -25.10 -1.58 13.84
CA PRO A 250 -25.31 -2.34 12.62
C PRO A 250 -26.21 -1.57 11.64
N LEU A 251 -26.06 -1.83 10.33
CA LEU A 251 -26.90 -1.19 9.31
C LEU A 251 -28.40 -1.41 9.52
N SER A 252 -28.82 -2.48 10.22
CA SER A 252 -30.23 -2.71 10.57
C SER A 252 -30.84 -1.59 11.41
N ASP A 253 -30.04 -0.82 12.17
CA ASP A 253 -30.53 0.38 12.87
C ASP A 253 -31.01 1.47 11.87
N LEU A 254 -30.46 1.50 10.65
CA LEU A 254 -30.93 2.42 9.61
C LEU A 254 -32.31 2.01 9.10
N ASP A 255 -32.54 0.69 8.92
CA ASP A 255 -33.84 0.14 8.51
C ASP A 255 -34.94 0.53 9.51
N GLU A 256 -34.64 0.51 10.81
CA GLU A 256 -35.59 0.85 11.86
C GLU A 256 -35.86 2.36 11.96
N ARG A 257 -34.82 3.19 11.83
CA ARG A 257 -34.94 4.65 12.07
C ARG A 257 -35.37 5.44 10.84
N LEU A 258 -34.85 5.09 9.66
CA LEU A 258 -35.07 5.80 8.41
C LEU A 258 -35.31 4.77 7.27
N PRO A 259 -36.45 4.05 7.28
CA PRO A 259 -36.69 2.93 6.36
C PRO A 259 -36.65 3.34 4.88
N ASP A 260 -37.12 4.53 4.54
CA ASP A 260 -37.11 5.03 3.15
C ASP A 260 -35.65 5.25 2.66
N VAL A 261 -34.80 5.78 3.54
CA VAL A 261 -33.36 5.99 3.26
C VAL A 261 -32.64 4.64 3.15
N ALA A 262 -32.99 3.67 4.00
CA ALA A 262 -32.42 2.33 3.95
C ALA A 262 -32.77 1.60 2.63
N ALA A 263 -34.02 1.72 2.18
CA ALA A 263 -34.46 1.18 0.90
C ALA A 263 -33.75 1.84 -0.29
N GLU A 264 -33.57 3.17 -0.25
CA GLU A 264 -32.82 3.92 -1.26
C GLU A 264 -31.34 3.47 -1.30
N LEU A 265 -30.70 3.37 -0.14
CA LEU A 265 -29.32 2.91 0.00
C LEU A 265 -29.13 1.51 -0.56
N LYS A 266 -30.05 0.59 -0.28
CA LYS A 266 -30.04 -0.77 -0.84
C LYS A 266 -30.15 -0.74 -2.37
N GLY A 267 -31.05 0.07 -2.92
CA GLY A 267 -31.18 0.23 -4.37
C GLY A 267 -29.90 0.74 -5.03
N TYR A 268 -29.22 1.71 -4.41
CA TYR A 268 -27.94 2.22 -4.90
C TYR A 268 -26.80 1.21 -4.75
N ALA A 269 -26.77 0.46 -3.65
CA ALA A 269 -25.81 -0.61 -3.43
C ALA A 269 -25.92 -1.71 -4.51
N ASP A 270 -27.15 -2.13 -4.84
CA ASP A 270 -27.43 -3.11 -5.89
C ASP A 270 -27.03 -2.59 -7.29
N LEU A 271 -27.28 -1.31 -7.57
CA LEU A 271 -26.88 -0.67 -8.84
C LEU A 271 -25.36 -0.61 -8.96
N LEU A 272 -24.67 -0.23 -7.89
CA LEU A 272 -23.22 -0.14 -7.85
C LEU A 272 -22.55 -1.51 -7.99
N GLU A 273 -23.06 -2.55 -7.32
CA GLU A 273 -22.52 -3.91 -7.43
C GLU A 273 -22.59 -4.42 -8.87
N ARG A 274 -23.74 -4.22 -9.55
CA ARG A 274 -23.88 -4.58 -10.95
C ARG A 274 -22.98 -3.75 -11.86
N HIS A 275 -22.89 -2.44 -11.62
CA HIS A 275 -22.04 -1.58 -12.43
C HIS A 275 -20.55 -1.93 -12.33
N GLN A 276 -20.06 -2.20 -11.11
CA GLN A 276 -18.67 -2.64 -10.89
C GLN A 276 -18.45 -4.11 -11.27
N ALA A 277 -19.53 -4.87 -11.48
CA ALA A 277 -19.54 -6.32 -11.63
C ALA A 277 -18.73 -7.02 -10.52
N ASP A 278 -18.73 -6.46 -9.31
CA ASP A 278 -17.90 -6.91 -8.18
C ASP A 278 -18.43 -6.34 -6.85
N LEU A 279 -17.98 -6.91 -5.73
CA LEU A 279 -18.24 -6.41 -4.39
C LEU A 279 -17.88 -4.93 -4.28
N CYS A 280 -18.80 -4.11 -3.81
CA CYS A 280 -18.56 -2.69 -3.57
C CYS A 280 -18.39 -2.41 -2.08
N ASP A 281 -17.42 -1.55 -1.76
CA ASP A 281 -17.22 -0.89 -0.47
C ASP A 281 -17.62 0.58 -0.63
N ILE A 282 -18.63 1.00 0.12
CA ILE A 282 -19.41 2.22 -0.08
C ILE A 282 -19.38 3.05 1.20
N GLU A 283 -19.10 4.34 1.05
CA GLU A 283 -19.22 5.33 2.12
C GLU A 283 -20.41 6.25 1.84
N PHE A 284 -21.25 6.50 2.84
CA PHE A 284 -22.44 7.33 2.70
C PHE A 284 -22.67 8.22 3.93
N THR A 285 -23.43 9.30 3.71
CA THR A 285 -23.92 10.18 4.77
C THR A 285 -25.39 10.45 4.57
N VAL A 286 -26.14 10.43 5.66
CA VAL A 286 -27.51 10.92 5.74
C VAL A 286 -27.47 12.28 6.42
N GLU A 287 -27.89 13.33 5.72
CA GLU A 287 -28.06 14.66 6.31
C GLU A 287 -29.55 14.98 6.35
N GLN A 288 -30.11 15.05 7.56
CA GLN A 288 -31.51 15.40 7.81
C GLN A 288 -32.50 14.59 6.94
N GLY A 289 -32.36 13.26 6.96
CA GLY A 289 -33.19 12.33 6.18
C GLY A 289 -32.86 12.24 4.69
N ARG A 290 -31.84 12.96 4.18
CA ARG A 290 -31.41 12.86 2.78
C ARG A 290 -30.12 12.03 2.65
N LEU A 291 -30.15 11.00 1.81
CA LEU A 291 -28.99 10.17 1.51
C LEU A 291 -28.02 10.85 0.54
N TRP A 292 -26.73 10.69 0.82
CA TRP A 292 -25.63 11.13 -0.02
C TRP A 292 -24.56 10.04 -0.14
N MET A 293 -24.17 9.72 -1.38
CA MET A 293 -23.12 8.76 -1.71
C MET A 293 -21.78 9.48 -1.78
N LEU A 294 -20.82 9.07 -0.94
CA LEU A 294 -19.54 9.77 -0.77
C LEU A 294 -18.37 9.05 -1.43
N GLN A 295 -18.46 7.73 -1.57
CA GLN A 295 -17.43 6.94 -2.21
C GLN A 295 -17.98 5.57 -2.57
N VAL A 296 -17.45 5.00 -3.66
CA VAL A 296 -17.50 3.57 -3.94
C VAL A 296 -16.12 3.12 -4.38
N ARG A 297 -15.75 1.89 -4.06
CA ARG A 297 -14.59 1.18 -4.61
C ARG A 297 -14.87 -0.32 -4.63
N VAL A 298 -14.09 -1.08 -5.38
CA VAL A 298 -14.09 -2.54 -5.24
C VAL A 298 -13.64 -2.90 -3.83
N GLY A 299 -14.47 -3.65 -3.11
CA GLY A 299 -14.25 -4.00 -1.72
C GLY A 299 -13.14 -5.04 -1.56
N LYS A 300 -12.23 -4.78 -0.61
CA LYS A 300 -11.28 -5.80 -0.14
C LYS A 300 -12.04 -6.91 0.58
N ARG A 301 -11.63 -8.15 0.36
CA ARG A 301 -12.37 -9.36 0.78
C ARG A 301 -11.41 -10.51 1.05
N SER A 302 -11.86 -11.47 1.86
CA SER A 302 -11.09 -12.68 2.12
C SER A 302 -10.94 -13.52 0.83
N PRO A 303 -9.89 -14.34 0.72
CA PRO A 303 -9.74 -15.26 -0.40
C PRO A 303 -10.93 -16.21 -0.57
N SER A 304 -11.51 -16.74 0.51
CA SER A 304 -12.69 -17.61 0.47
C SER A 304 -13.93 -16.87 -0.02
N ALA A 305 -14.17 -15.65 0.47
CA ALA A 305 -15.26 -14.81 -0.01
C ALA A 305 -15.11 -14.47 -1.49
N ALA A 306 -13.88 -14.24 -1.98
CA ALA A 306 -13.64 -13.99 -3.40
C ALA A 306 -14.09 -15.17 -4.28
N LEU A 307 -13.76 -16.41 -3.89
CA LEU A 307 -14.20 -17.60 -4.63
C LEU A 307 -15.72 -17.75 -4.59
N ARG A 308 -16.33 -17.58 -3.42
CA ARG A 308 -17.78 -17.65 -3.24
C ARG A 308 -18.53 -16.63 -4.10
N MET A 309 -18.11 -15.37 -4.02
CA MET A 309 -18.71 -14.28 -4.78
C MET A 309 -18.54 -14.47 -6.28
N ALA A 310 -17.38 -14.96 -6.74
CA ALA A 310 -17.13 -15.25 -8.15
C ALA A 310 -18.12 -16.30 -8.70
N ILE A 311 -18.44 -17.32 -7.89
CA ILE A 311 -19.46 -18.32 -8.26
C ILE A 311 -20.85 -17.70 -8.23
N ASP A 312 -21.26 -17.13 -7.09
CA ASP A 312 -22.62 -16.59 -6.89
C ASP A 312 -22.97 -15.53 -7.95
N MET A 313 -22.01 -14.68 -8.35
CA MET A 313 -22.19 -13.66 -9.37
C MET A 313 -22.18 -14.23 -10.80
N ALA A 314 -21.40 -15.27 -11.09
CA ALA A 314 -21.33 -15.83 -12.45
C ALA A 314 -22.43 -16.88 -12.74
N GLU A 315 -23.08 -17.41 -11.70
CA GLU A 315 -24.24 -18.29 -11.84
C GLU A 315 -25.54 -17.51 -12.05
N ASP A 316 -25.62 -16.26 -11.59
CA ASP A 316 -26.74 -15.36 -11.91
C ASP A 316 -26.58 -14.81 -13.35
N GLU A 317 -27.33 -15.39 -14.29
CA GLU A 317 -27.32 -14.97 -15.70
C GLU A 317 -27.67 -13.49 -15.92
N SER A 318 -28.32 -12.83 -14.94
CA SER A 318 -28.64 -11.41 -15.00
C SER A 318 -27.52 -10.50 -14.50
N PHE A 319 -26.52 -11.07 -13.82
CA PHE A 319 -25.39 -10.34 -13.28
C PHE A 319 -24.28 -10.23 -14.34
N PRO A 320 -23.62 -9.06 -14.49
CA PRO A 320 -22.66 -8.83 -15.57
C PRO A 320 -21.27 -9.43 -15.28
N LEU A 321 -21.20 -10.70 -14.89
CA LEU A 321 -19.96 -11.45 -14.68
C LEU A 321 -20.04 -12.80 -15.38
N SER A 322 -19.20 -13.03 -16.40
CA SER A 322 -19.12 -14.33 -17.05
C SER A 322 -18.32 -15.33 -16.20
N ARG A 323 -18.54 -16.64 -16.39
CA ARG A 323 -17.71 -17.68 -15.75
C ARG A 323 -16.22 -17.53 -16.09
N GLU A 324 -15.92 -17.14 -17.32
CA GLU A 324 -14.56 -16.91 -17.81
C GLU A 324 -13.87 -15.77 -17.03
N GLU A 325 -14.57 -14.63 -16.88
CA GLU A 325 -14.07 -13.51 -16.10
C GLU A 325 -13.97 -13.84 -14.61
N ALA A 326 -14.95 -14.57 -14.06
CA ALA A 326 -14.94 -15.02 -12.68
C ALA A 326 -13.71 -15.88 -12.36
N VAL A 327 -13.38 -16.86 -13.21
CA VAL A 327 -12.17 -17.69 -13.06
C VAL A 327 -10.90 -16.85 -13.16
N ARG A 328 -10.78 -15.97 -14.16
CA ARG A 328 -9.60 -15.09 -14.31
C ARG A 328 -9.38 -14.21 -13.09
N ARG A 329 -10.45 -13.62 -12.56
CA ARG A 329 -10.38 -12.72 -11.41
C ARG A 329 -9.82 -13.40 -10.16
N VAL A 330 -10.07 -14.69 -9.99
CA VAL A 330 -9.64 -15.46 -8.81
C VAL A 330 -8.51 -16.45 -9.11
N ALA A 331 -7.87 -16.35 -10.27
CA ALA A 331 -6.83 -17.29 -10.70
C ALA A 331 -5.67 -17.39 -9.70
N ALA A 332 -5.28 -16.28 -9.07
CA ALA A 332 -4.25 -16.25 -8.03
C ALA A 332 -4.67 -17.04 -6.77
N GLN A 333 -5.94 -16.95 -6.38
CA GLN A 333 -6.49 -17.73 -5.27
C GLN A 333 -6.67 -19.20 -5.64
N LEU A 334 -6.93 -19.53 -6.91
CA LEU A 334 -7.01 -20.93 -7.37
C LEU A 334 -5.64 -21.60 -7.48
N ALA A 335 -4.60 -20.83 -7.79
CA ALA A 335 -3.21 -21.29 -7.76
C ALA A 335 -2.79 -21.78 -6.36
N ASN A 336 -3.27 -21.08 -5.32
CA ASN A 336 -3.07 -21.40 -3.92
C ASN A 336 -4.42 -21.36 -3.16
N PRO A 337 -5.25 -22.42 -3.29
CA PRO A 337 -6.62 -22.42 -2.77
C PRO A 337 -6.69 -22.11 -1.27
N PRO A 338 -7.58 -21.19 -0.85
CA PRO A 338 -7.77 -20.91 0.55
C PRO A 338 -8.40 -22.11 1.25
N SER A 339 -8.13 -22.19 2.55
CA SER A 339 -8.56 -23.30 3.38
C SER A 339 -9.30 -22.83 4.61
N MET A 340 -10.20 -23.68 5.09
CA MET A 340 -10.97 -23.51 6.31
C MET A 340 -10.45 -24.47 7.38
N PHE A 341 -10.42 -24.01 8.62
CA PHE A 341 -10.05 -24.83 9.76
C PHE A 341 -11.28 -25.50 10.35
N VAL A 342 -11.25 -26.81 10.48
CA VAL A 342 -12.26 -27.62 11.15
C VAL A 342 -11.69 -28.04 12.50
N ARG A 343 -12.23 -27.43 13.56
CA ARG A 343 -11.80 -27.69 14.93
C ARG A 343 -12.15 -29.12 15.35
N THR A 344 -11.22 -29.78 16.04
CA THR A 344 -11.50 -31.00 16.78
C THR A 344 -12.06 -30.60 18.14
N ASP A 345 -13.17 -31.20 18.57
CA ASP A 345 -13.71 -30.93 19.90
C ASP A 345 -12.79 -31.54 20.97
N ASP A 346 -11.97 -30.69 21.58
CA ASP A 346 -11.00 -31.02 22.63
C ASP A 346 -11.40 -30.42 24.00
N GLY A 347 -12.61 -29.85 24.09
CA GLY A 347 -13.14 -29.23 25.31
C GLY A 347 -12.49 -27.89 25.68
N GLN A 348 -11.61 -27.32 24.85
CA GLN A 348 -11.08 -25.98 25.08
C GLN A 348 -12.18 -24.92 24.94
N THR A 349 -12.16 -23.93 25.84
CA THR A 349 -13.11 -22.82 25.88
C THR A 349 -12.40 -21.51 25.56
N PRO A 350 -13.07 -20.56 24.87
CA PRO A 350 -12.48 -19.28 24.55
C PRO A 350 -12.20 -18.48 25.83
N ILE A 351 -11.04 -17.83 25.87
CA ILE A 351 -10.62 -16.93 26.95
C ILE A 351 -11.07 -15.48 26.71
N ALA A 352 -11.41 -15.14 25.47
CA ALA A 352 -12.04 -13.89 25.09
C ALA A 352 -12.79 -14.03 23.76
N THR A 353 -13.64 -13.05 23.48
CA THR A 353 -14.36 -12.93 22.21
C THR A 353 -14.31 -11.47 21.75
N GLY A 354 -14.07 -11.27 20.46
CA GLY A 354 -14.17 -9.99 19.77
C GLY A 354 -15.03 -10.13 18.51
N LEU A 355 -14.86 -9.19 17.59
CA LEU A 355 -15.54 -9.19 16.29
C LEU A 355 -14.73 -10.01 15.27
N PRO A 356 -15.37 -10.90 14.49
CA PRO A 356 -14.71 -11.69 13.44
C PRO A 356 -14.37 -10.80 12.24
N ALA A 357 -13.17 -10.22 12.23
CA ALA A 357 -12.79 -9.20 11.27
C ALA A 357 -12.31 -9.78 9.93
N SER A 358 -11.52 -10.85 9.98
CA SER A 358 -10.96 -11.54 8.81
C SER A 358 -10.89 -13.04 9.10
N PRO A 359 -11.47 -13.90 8.23
CA PRO A 359 -11.69 -15.31 8.53
C PRO A 359 -10.39 -16.13 8.60
N GLY A 360 -10.49 -17.31 9.21
CA GLY A 360 -9.40 -18.27 9.38
C GLY A 360 -8.95 -18.43 10.83
N VAL A 361 -8.16 -19.47 11.09
CA VAL A 361 -7.62 -19.78 12.42
C VAL A 361 -6.11 -19.64 12.39
N ALA A 362 -5.57 -18.88 13.32
CA ALA A 362 -4.13 -18.64 13.44
C ALA A 362 -3.65 -18.95 14.85
N THR A 363 -2.59 -19.75 14.95
CA THR A 363 -1.88 -20.01 16.20
C THR A 363 -0.46 -19.47 16.10
N GLY A 364 -0.02 -18.73 17.11
CA GLY A 364 1.33 -18.19 17.15
C GLY A 364 1.70 -17.61 18.50
N ALA A 365 2.98 -17.28 18.64
CA ALA A 365 3.51 -16.59 19.79
C ALA A 365 3.04 -15.12 19.82
N ILE A 366 2.70 -14.61 21.00
CA ILE A 366 2.23 -13.23 21.17
C ILE A 366 3.36 -12.25 20.92
N ALA A 367 3.14 -11.28 20.02
CA ALA A 367 3.94 -10.07 19.88
C ALA A 367 3.08 -8.84 20.16
N THR A 368 3.57 -7.92 20.99
CA THR A 368 2.82 -6.72 21.42
C THR A 368 3.19 -5.43 20.68
N SER A 369 4.13 -5.51 19.73
CA SER A 369 4.51 -4.43 18.83
C SER A 369 4.80 -4.95 17.42
N SER A 370 4.73 -4.05 16.42
CA SER A 370 5.08 -4.35 15.02
C SER A 370 6.51 -4.89 14.91
N ASP A 371 7.47 -4.19 15.51
CA ASP A 371 8.89 -4.58 15.49
C ASP A 371 9.14 -5.95 16.13
N ALA A 372 8.45 -6.25 17.25
CA ALA A 372 8.55 -7.56 17.88
C ALA A 372 7.98 -8.65 16.96
N ALA A 373 6.86 -8.38 16.28
CA ALA A 373 6.28 -9.32 15.35
C ALA A 373 7.20 -9.60 14.15
N GLU A 374 7.83 -8.57 13.60
CA GLU A 374 8.81 -8.71 12.52
C GLU A 374 10.05 -9.51 12.96
N ALA A 375 10.61 -9.19 14.13
CA ALA A 375 11.78 -9.88 14.66
C ALA A 375 11.48 -11.37 14.95
N MET A 376 10.34 -11.67 15.56
CA MET A 376 9.92 -13.04 15.85
C MET A 376 9.64 -13.84 14.56
N ALA A 377 8.98 -13.22 13.58
CA ALA A 377 8.74 -13.84 12.28
C ALA A 377 10.03 -14.07 11.48
N ALA A 378 10.98 -13.13 11.52
CA ALA A 378 12.31 -13.28 10.91
C ALA A 378 13.11 -14.42 11.56
N ALA A 379 12.88 -14.68 12.85
CA ALA A 379 13.40 -15.85 13.55
C ALA A 379 12.63 -17.16 13.26
N GLY A 380 11.68 -17.13 12.31
CA GLY A 380 10.91 -18.30 11.87
C GLY A 380 9.74 -18.68 12.78
N GLN A 381 9.35 -17.82 13.72
CA GLN A 381 8.21 -18.08 14.60
C GLN A 381 6.90 -17.65 13.94
N SER A 382 5.83 -18.43 14.13
CA SER A 382 4.47 -17.97 13.82
C SER A 382 4.03 -16.98 14.90
N VAL A 383 3.58 -15.79 14.49
CA VAL A 383 3.28 -14.68 15.41
C VAL A 383 1.81 -14.27 15.37
N ILE A 384 1.23 -14.01 16.55
CA ILE A 384 -0.02 -13.25 16.69
C ILE A 384 0.31 -11.85 17.17
N LEU A 385 0.06 -10.85 16.33
CA LEU A 385 0.22 -9.44 16.71
C LEU A 385 -0.98 -9.00 17.56
N VAL A 386 -0.71 -8.67 18.81
CA VAL A 386 -1.71 -8.18 19.77
C VAL A 386 -1.48 -6.69 20.02
N ARG A 387 -2.48 -5.85 19.72
CA ARG A 387 -2.40 -4.39 19.90
C ARG A 387 -3.66 -3.84 20.56
N THR A 388 -3.57 -2.62 21.10
CA THR A 388 -4.79 -1.90 21.53
C THR A 388 -5.65 -1.57 20.32
N GLU A 389 -5.02 -0.97 19.32
CA GLU A 389 -5.51 -0.66 17.99
C GLU A 389 -4.29 -0.66 17.06
N THR A 390 -4.49 -0.86 15.75
CA THR A 390 -3.41 -0.76 14.77
C THR A 390 -3.50 0.55 14.02
N SER A 391 -2.37 1.00 13.51
CA SER A 391 -2.19 2.16 12.65
C SER A 391 -1.40 1.77 11.38
N PRO A 392 -1.26 2.68 10.40
CA PRO A 392 -0.39 2.43 9.24
C PRO A 392 1.07 2.10 9.59
N GLU A 393 1.54 2.44 10.78
CA GLU A 393 2.89 2.09 11.25
C GLU A 393 3.01 0.59 11.60
N ASP A 394 1.90 -0.07 11.93
CA ASP A 394 1.89 -1.50 12.28
C ASP A 394 1.82 -2.41 11.03
N VAL A 395 1.77 -1.86 9.81
CA VAL A 395 1.65 -2.60 8.53
C VAL A 395 2.76 -3.64 8.36
N GLY A 396 3.99 -3.30 8.73
CA GLY A 396 5.14 -4.21 8.65
C GLY A 396 4.93 -5.47 9.49
N GLY A 397 4.64 -5.30 10.78
CA GLY A 397 4.36 -6.39 11.71
C GLY A 397 3.09 -7.16 11.39
N MET A 398 2.04 -6.48 10.93
CA MET A 398 0.82 -7.14 10.45
C MET A 398 1.14 -8.09 9.28
N SER A 399 1.95 -7.65 8.30
CA SER A 399 2.29 -8.46 7.11
C SER A 399 3.12 -9.70 7.42
N ARG A 400 3.82 -9.70 8.57
CA ARG A 400 4.66 -10.80 9.05
C ARG A 400 3.97 -11.69 10.08
N SER A 401 2.78 -11.31 10.54
CA SER A 401 2.01 -12.07 11.51
C SER A 401 1.11 -13.08 10.83
N VAL A 402 0.93 -14.24 11.47
CA VAL A 402 -0.05 -15.24 11.01
C VAL A 402 -1.47 -14.88 11.46
N GLY A 403 -1.61 -13.95 12.42
CA GLY A 403 -2.91 -13.44 12.88
C GLY A 403 -2.81 -12.10 13.61
N VAL A 404 -3.91 -11.35 13.65
CA VAL A 404 -3.98 -10.04 14.30
C VAL A 404 -5.12 -10.00 15.33
N LEU A 405 -4.82 -9.51 16.53
CA LEU A 405 -5.78 -9.36 17.62
C LEU A 405 -5.75 -7.94 18.17
N THR A 406 -6.91 -7.27 18.25
CA THR A 406 -6.99 -5.92 18.81
C THR A 406 -8.03 -5.79 19.91
N ALA A 407 -7.71 -4.98 20.93
CA ALA A 407 -8.62 -4.70 22.04
C ALA A 407 -9.76 -3.74 21.65
N ARG A 408 -9.51 -2.82 20.72
CA ARG A 408 -10.47 -1.85 20.18
C ARG A 408 -10.53 -1.91 18.66
N GLY A 409 -11.55 -1.30 18.09
CA GLY A 409 -11.78 -1.23 16.64
C GLY A 409 -12.98 -2.06 16.19
N GLY A 410 -13.74 -1.51 15.25
CA GLY A 410 -14.86 -2.19 14.59
C GLY A 410 -14.44 -2.96 13.33
N LEU A 411 -15.43 -3.48 12.61
CA LEU A 411 -15.23 -4.23 11.37
C LEU A 411 -14.70 -3.35 10.22
N ALA A 412 -14.84 -2.03 10.34
CA ALA A 412 -14.25 -1.02 9.45
C ALA A 412 -12.89 -0.45 9.94
N SER A 413 -12.33 -0.96 11.04
CA SER A 413 -11.04 -0.48 11.57
C SER A 413 -9.85 -0.81 10.65
N HIS A 414 -8.73 -0.11 10.83
CA HIS A 414 -7.48 -0.35 10.09
C HIS A 414 -7.07 -1.83 10.11
N ALA A 415 -7.05 -2.45 11.30
CA ALA A 415 -6.71 -3.86 11.48
C ALA A 415 -7.60 -4.76 10.61
N ALA A 416 -8.91 -4.53 10.66
CA ALA A 416 -9.90 -5.33 9.97
C ALA A 416 -9.78 -5.21 8.44
N VAL A 417 -9.62 -3.99 7.92
CA VAL A 417 -9.53 -3.73 6.48
C VAL A 417 -8.24 -4.32 5.89
N VAL A 418 -7.10 -4.10 6.55
CA VAL A 418 -5.80 -4.59 6.09
C VAL A 418 -5.72 -6.12 6.19
N ALA A 419 -6.13 -6.70 7.32
CA ALA A 419 -6.10 -8.15 7.52
C ALA A 419 -6.98 -8.90 6.50
N ARG A 420 -8.20 -8.39 6.21
CA ARG A 420 -9.04 -8.94 5.14
C ARG A 420 -8.37 -8.85 3.77
N GLY A 421 -7.77 -7.71 3.46
CA GLY A 421 -7.10 -7.47 2.18
C GLY A 421 -5.94 -8.43 1.91
N TRP A 422 -5.26 -8.87 2.97
CA TRP A 422 -4.14 -9.81 2.89
C TRP A 422 -4.50 -11.26 3.22
N GLY A 423 -5.76 -11.51 3.62
CA GLY A 423 -6.20 -12.85 4.04
C GLY A 423 -5.57 -13.34 5.35
N ILE A 424 -5.18 -12.42 6.24
CA ILE A 424 -4.64 -12.74 7.57
C ILE A 424 -5.83 -12.88 8.55
N PRO A 425 -5.95 -13.99 9.29
CA PRO A 425 -6.96 -14.14 10.34
C PRO A 425 -6.92 -12.99 11.35
N ALA A 426 -8.07 -12.39 11.66
CA ALA A 426 -8.12 -11.28 12.59
C ALA A 426 -9.38 -11.23 13.45
N VAL A 427 -9.17 -10.90 14.72
CA VAL A 427 -10.22 -10.61 15.71
C VAL A 427 -10.00 -9.19 16.22
N VAL A 428 -11.01 -8.33 16.14
CA VAL A 428 -10.91 -6.92 16.54
C VAL A 428 -11.92 -6.54 17.61
N GLY A 429 -11.66 -5.48 18.37
CA GLY A 429 -12.60 -5.02 19.40
C GLY A 429 -12.82 -6.02 20.54
N ALA A 430 -11.84 -6.89 20.83
CA ALA A 430 -11.91 -7.82 21.95
C ALA A 430 -11.69 -7.08 23.28
N ALA A 431 -12.74 -6.44 23.80
CA ALA A 431 -12.68 -5.52 24.94
C ALA A 431 -12.17 -6.15 26.25
N ALA A 432 -12.16 -7.48 26.36
CA ALA A 432 -11.60 -8.22 27.49
C ALA A 432 -10.07 -8.17 27.54
N ILE A 433 -9.41 -7.75 26.45
CA ILE A 433 -7.96 -7.68 26.34
C ILE A 433 -7.46 -6.34 26.86
N ARG A 434 -6.41 -6.37 27.69
CA ARG A 434 -5.67 -5.19 28.13
C ARG A 434 -4.18 -5.38 27.94
N LEU A 435 -3.54 -4.43 27.27
CA LEU A 435 -2.08 -4.36 27.19
C LEU A 435 -1.55 -3.51 28.33
N SER A 436 -0.49 -3.97 29.02
CA SER A 436 0.17 -3.24 30.09
C SER A 436 1.67 -3.50 30.07
N GLY A 437 2.46 -2.49 29.69
CA GLY A 437 3.87 -2.71 29.33
C GLY A 437 3.94 -3.68 28.15
N ASP A 438 4.77 -4.71 28.26
CA ASP A 438 4.90 -5.74 27.23
C ASP A 438 3.90 -6.90 27.41
N GLY A 439 3.17 -6.97 28.53
CA GLY A 439 2.26 -8.08 28.86
C GLY A 439 0.83 -7.90 28.33
N VAL A 440 0.15 -9.03 28.11
CA VAL A 440 -1.25 -9.09 27.69
C VAL A 440 -2.08 -9.70 28.81
N ALA A 441 -3.13 -9.01 29.25
CA ALA A 441 -4.09 -9.52 30.23
C ALA A 441 -5.44 -9.82 29.56
N ILE A 442 -5.97 -11.04 29.77
CA ILE A 442 -7.26 -11.49 29.23
C ILE A 442 -8.03 -12.21 30.33
N ASP A 443 -9.20 -11.67 30.73
CA ASP A 443 -10.09 -12.25 31.75
C ASP A 443 -9.35 -12.70 33.04
N GLY A 444 -8.48 -11.83 33.57
CA GLY A 444 -7.69 -12.11 34.78
C GLY A 444 -6.48 -13.02 34.58
N ARG A 445 -6.24 -13.55 33.37
CA ARG A 445 -5.02 -14.28 33.01
C ARG A 445 -3.96 -13.30 32.50
N SER A 446 -2.71 -13.50 32.91
CA SER A 446 -1.56 -12.75 32.39
C SER A 446 -0.81 -13.65 31.41
N LEU A 447 -0.72 -13.20 30.17
CA LEU A 447 0.05 -13.81 29.09
C LEU A 447 1.24 -12.90 28.77
N ASN A 448 2.40 -13.52 28.50
CA ASN A 448 3.63 -12.83 28.19
C ASN A 448 3.88 -12.84 26.68
N PRO A 449 4.67 -11.88 26.14
CA PRO A 449 5.25 -12.03 24.82
C PRO A 449 5.93 -13.38 24.67
N GLY A 450 5.72 -14.03 23.53
CA GLY A 450 6.22 -15.38 23.28
C GLY A 450 5.25 -16.51 23.67
N ASP A 451 4.30 -16.28 24.58
CA ASP A 451 3.28 -17.28 24.91
C ASP A 451 2.41 -17.58 23.69
N GLU A 452 2.01 -18.84 23.52
CA GLU A 452 1.21 -19.26 22.37
C GLU A 452 -0.27 -18.88 22.56
N LEU A 453 -0.85 -18.31 21.51
CA LEU A 453 -2.25 -17.89 21.45
C LEU A 453 -2.86 -18.36 20.13
N THR A 454 -4.13 -18.75 20.17
CA THR A 454 -4.92 -19.01 18.96
C THR A 454 -6.06 -18.02 18.83
N ILE A 455 -6.27 -17.50 17.63
CA ILE A 455 -7.44 -16.71 17.28
C ILE A 455 -8.22 -17.41 16.17
N ASP A 456 -9.55 -17.37 16.27
CA ASP A 456 -10.46 -17.72 15.18
C ASP A 456 -11.12 -16.44 14.67
N GLY A 457 -10.61 -15.94 13.55
CA GLY A 457 -11.11 -14.74 12.90
C GLY A 457 -12.48 -14.93 12.24
N SER A 458 -13.01 -16.15 12.20
CA SER A 458 -14.33 -16.49 11.67
C SER A 458 -15.42 -16.41 12.73
N THR A 459 -15.11 -16.83 13.96
CA THR A 459 -16.04 -16.77 15.11
C THR A 459 -15.80 -15.56 16.02
N GLY A 460 -14.62 -14.93 15.94
CA GLY A 460 -14.20 -13.86 16.84
C GLY A 460 -13.62 -14.38 18.16
N GLU A 461 -13.41 -15.70 18.30
CA GLU A 461 -12.99 -16.32 19.55
C GLU A 461 -11.45 -16.34 19.70
N VAL A 462 -11.00 -16.24 20.95
CA VAL A 462 -9.57 -16.24 21.32
C VAL A 462 -9.34 -17.35 22.33
N TYR A 463 -8.27 -18.13 22.15
CA TYR A 463 -7.93 -19.29 22.96
C TYR A 463 -6.49 -19.22 23.45
N ALA A 464 -6.24 -19.70 24.66
CA ALA A 464 -4.88 -19.88 25.17
C ALA A 464 -4.23 -21.12 24.54
N GLY A 465 -3.02 -21.00 24.02
CA GLY A 465 -2.31 -22.09 23.35
C GLY A 465 -2.91 -22.47 22.00
N ARG A 466 -2.51 -23.62 21.47
CA ARG A 466 -2.96 -24.19 20.19
C ARG A 466 -4.31 -24.88 20.27
N LEU A 467 -5.14 -24.68 19.24
CA LEU A 467 -6.32 -25.49 18.98
C LEU A 467 -6.00 -26.71 18.12
N GLY A 468 -6.58 -27.87 18.48
CA GLY A 468 -6.56 -29.05 17.64
C GLY A 468 -7.58 -28.96 16.50
N GLY A 469 -7.22 -29.41 15.31
CA GLY A 469 -8.11 -29.44 14.15
C GLY A 469 -7.42 -29.86 12.86
N ARG A 470 -8.15 -29.76 11.75
CA ARG A 470 -7.64 -30.04 10.41
C ARG A 470 -8.00 -28.90 9.46
N THR A 471 -7.19 -28.74 8.44
CA THR A 471 -7.39 -27.73 7.41
C THR A 471 -7.94 -28.38 6.15
N GLU A 472 -9.04 -27.86 5.61
CA GLU A 472 -9.70 -28.33 4.39
C GLU A 472 -9.75 -27.20 3.37
N ILE A 473 -9.52 -27.49 2.09
CA ILE A 473 -9.70 -26.50 1.02
C ILE A 473 -11.18 -26.15 0.92
N VAL A 474 -11.49 -24.86 0.72
CA VAL A 474 -12.89 -24.43 0.57
C VAL A 474 -13.54 -25.07 -0.66
N PRO A 475 -14.81 -25.51 -0.58
CA PRO A 475 -15.46 -26.25 -1.66
C PRO A 475 -15.58 -25.45 -2.97
N GLU A 476 -15.67 -24.11 -2.87
CA GLU A 476 -15.74 -23.19 -4.00
C GLU A 476 -14.54 -23.34 -4.97
N ALA A 477 -13.36 -23.70 -4.46
CA ALA A 477 -12.18 -23.90 -5.29
C ALA A 477 -12.38 -25.04 -6.30
N ALA A 478 -13.06 -26.12 -5.91
CA ALA A 478 -13.33 -27.26 -6.80
C ALA A 478 -14.24 -26.87 -7.96
N THR A 479 -15.27 -26.06 -7.70
CA THR A 479 -16.20 -25.57 -8.73
C THR A 479 -15.48 -24.69 -9.76
N LEU A 480 -14.67 -23.74 -9.29
CA LEU A 480 -13.95 -22.81 -10.16
C LEU A 480 -12.83 -23.48 -10.95
N LEU A 481 -12.13 -24.46 -10.37
CA LEU A 481 -11.17 -25.29 -11.10
C LEU A 481 -11.84 -26.13 -12.19
N ALA A 482 -13.06 -26.64 -11.94
CA ALA A 482 -13.84 -27.32 -12.97
C ALA A 482 -14.22 -26.37 -14.11
N TRP A 483 -14.67 -25.15 -13.80
CA TRP A 483 -14.92 -24.12 -14.82
C TRP A 483 -13.65 -23.75 -15.60
N ALA A 484 -12.50 -23.62 -14.93
CA ALA A 484 -11.23 -23.35 -15.57
C ALA A 484 -10.86 -24.45 -16.58
N ALA A 485 -11.03 -25.73 -16.20
CA ALA A 485 -10.80 -26.87 -17.06
C ALA A 485 -11.77 -26.92 -18.26
N GLU A 486 -13.06 -26.65 -18.05
CA GLU A 486 -14.07 -26.58 -19.11
C GLU A 486 -13.79 -25.46 -20.11
N LEU A 487 -13.28 -24.33 -19.65
CA LEU A 487 -13.00 -23.13 -20.45
C LEU A 487 -11.57 -23.11 -21.03
N GLY A 488 -10.71 -24.06 -20.66
CA GLY A 488 -9.31 -24.10 -21.08
C GLY A 488 -8.44 -22.98 -20.49
N ILE A 489 -8.77 -22.49 -19.29
CA ILE A 489 -8.00 -21.47 -18.56
C ILE A 489 -6.94 -22.17 -17.71
N GLU A 490 -5.67 -21.93 -17.98
CA GLU A 490 -4.57 -22.48 -17.17
C GLU A 490 -4.45 -21.74 -15.83
N ILE A 491 -4.51 -22.51 -14.73
CA ILE A 491 -4.24 -22.03 -13.37
C ILE A 491 -2.83 -22.51 -12.99
N GLY A 492 -1.88 -21.60 -12.88
CA GLY A 492 -0.51 -21.95 -12.48
C GLY A 492 -0.49 -22.55 -11.08
N THR A 493 0.02 -23.77 -10.91
CA THR A 493 0.27 -24.34 -9.59
C THR A 493 1.68 -23.95 -9.16
N ASP A 494 1.82 -23.12 -8.12
CA ASP A 494 3.10 -23.02 -7.41
C ASP A 494 3.30 -24.36 -6.68
N ALA A 495 4.13 -25.23 -7.26
CA ALA A 495 4.53 -26.48 -6.65
C ALA A 495 5.47 -26.21 -5.46
N ALA A 496 4.89 -25.90 -4.30
CA ALA A 496 5.59 -25.88 -3.03
C ALA A 496 5.14 -27.05 -2.14
N THR A 497 5.46 -28.28 -2.54
CA THR A 497 5.63 -29.43 -1.63
C THR A 497 6.61 -30.45 -2.24
N SER A 498 7.56 -30.93 -1.40
CA SER A 498 8.70 -31.83 -1.67
C SER A 498 9.85 -31.18 -2.46
N ASP A 499 11.13 -31.16 -2.02
CA ASP A 499 11.86 -32.14 -1.23
C ASP A 499 12.87 -31.49 -0.26
N ALA A 500 12.85 -31.98 0.98
CA ALA A 500 14.05 -32.09 1.80
C ALA A 500 14.83 -33.32 1.31
N ALA A 501 15.78 -33.13 0.40
CA ALA A 501 16.77 -34.14 0.05
C ALA A 501 18.05 -33.49 -0.49
N ASP A 502 19.04 -33.44 0.40
CA ASP A 502 20.48 -33.62 0.16
C ASP A 502 20.99 -33.49 -1.29
N THR A 503 21.55 -32.33 -1.62
CA THR A 503 22.67 -32.23 -2.57
C THR A 503 23.75 -31.33 -1.97
N SER A 504 24.38 -31.84 -0.90
CA SER A 504 25.76 -31.47 -0.62
C SER A 504 26.68 -32.03 -1.72
N SER A 505 27.74 -31.29 -2.04
CA SER A 505 28.84 -31.62 -2.96
C SER A 505 28.66 -31.23 -4.45
N SER A 506 29.22 -30.07 -4.81
CA SER A 506 30.13 -29.89 -5.97
C SER A 506 30.43 -28.42 -6.33
N ALA A 507 29.87 -27.42 -5.63
CA ALA A 507 30.12 -26.00 -5.92
C ALA A 507 31.15 -25.30 -5.01
N GLU A 508 31.83 -26.03 -4.10
CA GLU A 508 32.80 -25.46 -3.14
C GLU A 508 34.25 -25.37 -3.65
N ARG A 509 34.48 -25.34 -4.97
CA ARG A 509 35.86 -25.27 -5.51
C ARG A 509 36.00 -24.28 -6.66
N ALA A 510 35.81 -23.00 -6.37
CA ALA A 510 36.32 -21.90 -7.20
C ALA A 510 36.33 -20.54 -6.48
N ILE A 511 36.78 -20.46 -5.22
CA ILE A 511 37.15 -19.16 -4.61
C ILE A 511 38.42 -19.38 -3.79
N ASP A 512 39.55 -19.59 -4.47
CA ASP A 512 40.87 -19.40 -3.87
C ASP A 512 41.83 -18.91 -4.95
N ALA A 513 42.01 -17.59 -5.01
CA ALA A 513 43.32 -16.93 -5.09
C ALA A 513 43.15 -15.41 -5.24
N SER A 514 43.87 -14.69 -4.38
CA SER A 514 44.21 -13.26 -4.43
C SER A 514 43.10 -12.22 -4.20
N GLN A 515 42.75 -11.91 -2.95
CA GLN A 515 42.27 -10.57 -2.59
C GLN A 515 42.81 -10.17 -1.21
N GLY A 516 43.49 -9.01 -1.13
CA GLY A 516 44.05 -8.50 0.13
C GLY A 516 42.99 -8.22 1.20
N GLU A 517 43.40 -8.13 2.47
CA GLU A 517 42.52 -8.03 3.65
C GLU A 517 41.35 -7.05 3.46
N LEU A 518 40.14 -7.57 3.67
CA LEU A 518 38.89 -6.80 3.77
C LEU A 518 38.97 -5.86 4.97
N THR A 519 38.65 -4.57 4.79
CA THR A 519 38.75 -3.55 5.84
C THR A 519 37.38 -3.12 6.36
N ALA A 520 37.36 -2.40 7.50
CA ALA A 520 36.14 -1.78 8.02
C ALA A 520 35.56 -0.74 7.05
N ASP A 521 36.45 0.03 6.40
CA ASP A 521 36.06 1.08 5.47
C ASP A 521 35.35 0.50 4.23
N ASP A 522 35.70 -0.72 3.81
CA ASP A 522 35.01 -1.42 2.72
C ASP A 522 33.55 -1.74 3.10
N VAL A 523 33.32 -2.20 4.34
CA VAL A 523 31.97 -2.45 4.87
C VAL A 523 31.17 -1.15 4.98
N VAL A 524 31.80 -0.07 5.45
CA VAL A 524 31.14 1.24 5.58
C VAL A 524 30.72 1.78 4.21
N ARG A 525 31.59 1.73 3.20
CA ARG A 525 31.26 2.16 1.84
C ARG A 525 30.13 1.32 1.24
N ALA A 526 30.19 0.00 1.37
CA ALA A 526 29.14 -0.90 0.88
C ALA A 526 27.78 -0.61 1.53
N LEU A 527 27.75 -0.34 2.85
CA LEU A 527 26.53 0.04 3.56
C LEU A 527 26.02 1.44 3.19
N GLN A 528 26.90 2.38 2.82
CA GLN A 528 26.48 3.70 2.34
C GLN A 528 25.79 3.61 0.97
N ILE A 529 26.31 2.76 0.07
CA ILE A 529 25.74 2.55 -1.27
C ILE A 529 24.42 1.79 -1.18
N LYS A 530 24.37 0.71 -0.38
CA LYS A 530 23.18 -0.15 -0.32
C LYS A 530 22.12 0.28 0.71
N GLY A 531 22.49 1.11 1.67
CA GLY A 531 21.62 1.60 2.74
C GLY A 531 21.31 0.54 3.81
N LEU A 532 20.55 -0.51 3.47
CA LEU A 532 20.13 -1.59 4.36
C LEU A 532 20.40 -2.94 3.69
N VAL A 533 21.19 -3.81 4.33
CA VAL A 533 21.63 -5.09 3.74
C VAL A 533 21.64 -6.22 4.76
N THR A 534 21.32 -7.43 4.33
CA THR A 534 21.58 -8.64 5.13
C THR A 534 23.08 -9.00 5.12
N LEU A 535 23.50 -9.89 6.03
CA LEU A 535 24.87 -10.43 6.02
C LEU A 535 25.21 -11.09 4.68
N ASP A 536 24.28 -11.84 4.10
CA ASP A 536 24.50 -12.54 2.82
C ASP A 536 24.71 -11.55 1.68
N GLN A 537 23.87 -10.52 1.59
CA GLN A 537 24.00 -9.46 0.58
C GLN A 537 25.30 -8.70 0.73
N LEU A 538 25.69 -8.37 1.96
CA LEU A 538 26.95 -7.67 2.23
C LEU A 538 28.17 -8.55 1.90
N THR A 539 28.08 -9.85 2.18
CA THR A 539 29.12 -10.83 1.88
C THR A 539 29.32 -11.00 0.38
N GLU A 540 28.22 -11.10 -0.37
CA GLU A 540 28.22 -11.17 -1.82
C GLU A 540 28.80 -9.88 -2.43
N SER A 541 28.38 -8.72 -1.92
CA SER A 541 28.84 -7.41 -2.42
C SER A 541 30.33 -7.18 -2.24
N LEU A 542 30.87 -7.67 -1.12
CA LEU A 542 32.28 -7.55 -0.77
C LEU A 542 33.13 -8.70 -1.34
N ALA A 543 32.50 -9.68 -2.02
CA ALA A 543 33.13 -10.92 -2.48
C ALA A 543 34.01 -11.58 -1.41
N ALA A 544 33.52 -11.59 -0.16
CA ALA A 544 34.28 -12.01 1.02
C ALA A 544 33.66 -13.23 1.71
N ARG A 545 34.30 -13.74 2.76
CA ARG A 545 33.74 -14.83 3.58
C ARG A 545 32.77 -14.25 4.63
N PRO A 546 31.61 -14.91 4.89
CA PRO A 546 30.63 -14.43 5.87
C PRO A 546 31.24 -14.11 7.24
N ASP A 547 32.10 -14.99 7.76
CA ASP A 547 32.74 -14.82 9.08
C ASP A 547 33.59 -13.53 9.17
N GLY A 548 34.29 -13.19 8.09
CA GLY A 548 35.12 -11.99 8.02
C GLY A 548 34.28 -10.72 7.99
N VAL A 549 33.20 -10.73 7.22
CA VAL A 549 32.25 -9.61 7.12
C VAL A 549 31.52 -9.41 8.45
N GLN A 550 31.00 -10.49 9.05
CA GLN A 550 30.32 -10.44 10.34
C GLN A 550 31.24 -9.88 11.44
N SER A 551 32.51 -10.32 11.48
CA SER A 551 33.47 -9.81 12.46
C SER A 551 33.72 -8.31 12.32
N LEU A 552 33.76 -7.79 11.10
CA LEU A 552 33.92 -6.36 10.83
C LEU A 552 32.65 -5.56 11.16
N VAL A 553 31.47 -6.10 10.85
CA VAL A 553 30.17 -5.51 11.21
C VAL A 553 30.04 -5.37 12.72
N GLU A 554 30.36 -6.42 13.49
CA GLU A 554 30.28 -6.36 14.95
C GLU A 554 31.27 -5.35 15.56
N ARG A 555 32.47 -5.23 14.97
CA ARG A 555 33.42 -4.18 15.38
C ARG A 555 32.88 -2.78 15.08
N LEU A 556 32.34 -2.55 13.88
CA LEU A 556 31.76 -1.27 13.48
C LEU A 556 30.52 -0.90 14.30
N LYS A 557 29.75 -1.89 14.78
CA LYS A 557 28.69 -1.69 15.76
C LYS A 557 29.25 -1.23 17.11
N GLY A 558 30.31 -1.87 17.59
CA GLY A 558 31.03 -1.45 18.79
C GLY A 558 31.57 -0.01 18.69
N ASP A 559 32.01 0.38 17.49
CA ASP A 559 32.47 1.75 17.19
C ASP A 559 31.30 2.75 16.95
N GLY A 560 30.05 2.28 16.99
CA GLY A 560 28.85 3.11 16.81
C GLY A 560 28.62 3.59 15.36
N LEU A 561 29.26 2.96 14.37
CA LEU A 561 29.16 3.30 12.94
C LEU A 561 28.10 2.46 12.20
N VAL A 562 27.81 1.25 12.68
CA VAL A 562 26.79 0.37 12.13
C VAL A 562 25.74 0.10 13.19
N GLU A 563 24.48 0.01 12.79
CA GLU A 563 23.36 -0.36 13.67
C GLU A 563 22.55 -1.48 13.04
N ASP A 564 21.94 -2.30 13.91
CA ASP A 564 20.96 -3.28 13.50
C ASP A 564 19.69 -2.58 12.99
N ALA A 565 19.15 -3.11 11.90
CA ALA A 565 17.90 -2.66 11.32
C ALA A 565 16.97 -3.86 11.09
N SER A 566 15.71 -3.59 10.80
CA SER A 566 14.62 -4.58 10.73
C SER A 566 14.88 -5.79 9.83
N SER A 567 15.82 -5.70 8.87
CA SER A 567 16.22 -6.82 8.02
C SER A 567 17.72 -6.85 7.68
N GLY A 568 18.60 -6.53 8.63
CA GLY A 568 20.05 -6.61 8.45
C GLY A 568 20.81 -5.46 9.12
N PHE A 569 21.81 -4.92 8.44
CA PHE A 569 22.69 -3.87 8.94
C PHE A 569 22.54 -2.60 8.11
N ARG A 570 22.67 -1.45 8.77
CA ARG A 570 22.78 -0.14 8.10
C ARG A 570 23.79 0.75 8.81
N LEU A 571 24.23 1.81 8.13
CA LEU A 571 25.03 2.84 8.80
C LEU A 571 24.17 3.63 9.79
N SER A 572 24.71 3.82 10.99
CA SER A 572 24.19 4.80 11.95
C SER A 572 24.37 6.23 11.41
N ALA A 573 23.85 7.23 12.10
CA ALA A 573 24.12 8.63 11.75
C ALA A 573 25.63 8.95 11.70
N ASN A 574 26.41 8.41 12.65
CA ASN A 574 27.86 8.56 12.68
C ASN A 574 28.55 7.74 11.56
N GLY A 575 28.02 6.56 11.26
CA GLY A 575 28.46 5.74 10.12
C GLY A 575 28.33 6.46 8.79
N LYS A 576 27.19 7.13 8.55
CA LYS A 576 26.96 7.91 7.33
C LYS A 576 27.93 9.07 7.19
N LEU A 577 28.22 9.78 8.29
CA LEU A 577 29.22 10.84 8.29
C LEU A 577 30.63 10.29 7.99
N ASN A 578 31.00 9.16 8.61
CA ASN A 578 32.26 8.48 8.34
C ASN A 578 32.39 8.03 6.87
N ALA A 579 31.31 7.46 6.30
CA ALA A 579 31.27 7.08 4.91
C ALA A 579 31.52 8.27 3.98
N LEU A 580 30.84 9.40 4.21
CA LEU A 580 31.04 10.62 3.42
C LEU A 580 32.49 11.13 3.48
N ASP A 581 33.17 11.00 4.62
CA ASP A 581 34.58 11.37 4.74
C ASP A 581 35.50 10.41 3.96
N LEU A 582 35.17 9.11 3.92
CA LEU A 582 35.87 8.13 3.07
C LEU A 582 35.72 8.48 1.58
N PHE A 583 34.51 8.81 1.12
CA PHE A 583 34.28 9.24 -0.27
C PHE A 583 34.99 10.56 -0.60
N ARG A 584 35.05 11.51 0.34
CA ARG A 584 35.83 12.75 0.16
C ARG A 584 37.33 12.48 0.06
N ALA A 585 37.85 11.52 0.82
CA ALA A 585 39.24 11.10 0.73
C ALA A 585 39.55 10.45 -0.63
N ASP A 586 38.67 9.58 -1.11
CA ASP A 586 38.76 8.95 -2.44
C ASP A 586 38.77 10.02 -3.54
N ARG A 587 37.82 10.98 -3.50
CA ARG A 587 37.76 12.12 -4.43
C ARG A 587 39.03 12.97 -4.39
N SER A 588 39.60 13.19 -3.21
CA SER A 588 40.83 13.96 -3.04
C SER A 588 42.06 13.23 -3.59
N SER A 589 42.08 11.88 -3.52
CA SER A 589 43.13 11.04 -4.07
C SER A 589 43.12 11.01 -5.61
N ILE A 590 41.94 10.96 -6.20
CA ILE A 590 41.75 10.89 -7.66
C ILE A 590 41.87 12.27 -8.31
N GLY A 591 41.43 13.32 -7.60
CA GLY A 591 41.30 14.67 -8.11
C GLY A 591 39.91 14.93 -8.69
N GLU A 592 39.38 16.13 -8.44
CA GLU A 592 38.01 16.53 -8.80
C GLU A 592 37.76 16.49 -10.32
N GLU A 593 38.67 17.06 -11.11
CA GLU A 593 38.59 17.07 -12.57
C GLU A 593 38.59 15.65 -13.17
N ARG A 594 39.46 14.79 -12.64
CA ARG A 594 39.54 13.38 -13.07
C ARG A 594 38.30 12.61 -12.67
N SER A 595 37.75 12.85 -11.48
CA SER A 595 36.50 12.24 -11.02
C SER A 595 35.32 12.62 -11.92
N GLY A 596 35.23 13.89 -12.32
CA GLY A 596 34.22 14.35 -13.27
C GLY A 596 34.33 13.65 -14.63
N SER A 597 35.55 13.53 -15.17
CA SER A 597 35.78 12.83 -16.45
C SER A 597 35.44 11.33 -16.38
N ILE A 598 35.71 10.68 -15.25
CA ILE A 598 35.34 9.27 -15.02
C ILE A 598 33.82 9.10 -15.07
N LEU A 599 33.07 9.97 -14.38
CA LEU A 599 31.61 9.94 -14.34
C LEU A 599 30.98 10.24 -15.72
N GLU A 600 31.52 11.21 -16.46
CA GLU A 600 31.07 11.49 -17.82
C GLU A 600 31.24 10.30 -18.77
N GLN A 601 32.36 9.58 -18.66
CA GLN A 601 32.58 8.33 -19.42
C GLN A 601 31.60 7.24 -19.00
N PHE A 602 31.31 7.13 -17.69
CA PHE A 602 30.33 6.18 -17.18
C PHE A 602 28.92 6.42 -17.73
N HIS A 603 28.46 7.67 -17.83
CA HIS A 603 27.12 7.99 -18.33
C HIS A 603 26.85 7.44 -19.75
N SER A 604 27.88 7.33 -20.59
CA SER A 604 27.74 6.72 -21.92
C SER A 604 27.49 5.21 -21.81
N LEU A 605 28.19 4.53 -20.90
CA LEU A 605 27.99 3.11 -20.64
C LEU A 605 26.64 2.85 -19.97
N ASP A 606 26.23 3.71 -19.03
CA ASP A 606 24.97 3.60 -18.30
C ASP A 606 23.74 3.71 -19.21
N ARG A 607 23.79 4.63 -20.18
CA ARG A 607 22.73 4.73 -21.20
C ARG A 607 22.57 3.43 -21.99
N ARG A 608 23.70 2.83 -22.41
CA ARG A 608 23.68 1.55 -23.12
C ARG A 608 23.16 0.42 -22.24
N MET A 609 23.52 0.40 -20.95
CA MET A 609 22.98 -0.59 -20.02
C MET A 609 21.46 -0.48 -19.90
N LYS A 610 20.92 0.74 -19.79
CA LYS A 610 19.47 1.00 -19.79
C LYS A 610 18.80 0.49 -21.07
N ASP A 611 19.40 0.75 -22.23
CA ASP A 611 18.88 0.28 -23.52
C ASP A 611 18.87 -1.26 -23.58
N ILE A 612 19.94 -1.92 -23.12
CA ILE A 612 20.07 -3.38 -23.09
C ILE A 612 19.05 -4.03 -22.16
N VAL A 613 18.88 -3.51 -20.93
CA VAL A 613 17.89 -4.04 -19.99
C VAL A 613 16.47 -3.80 -20.49
N THR A 614 16.22 -2.64 -21.10
CA THR A 614 14.92 -2.35 -21.73
C THR A 614 14.64 -3.34 -22.86
N ALA A 615 15.60 -3.57 -23.75
CA ALA A 615 15.48 -4.56 -24.82
C ALA A 615 15.29 -5.98 -24.27
N TRP A 616 15.96 -6.32 -23.16
CA TRP A 616 15.79 -7.62 -22.52
C TRP A 616 14.37 -7.83 -21.97
N GLN A 617 13.73 -6.77 -21.47
CA GLN A 617 12.39 -6.81 -20.87
C GLN A 617 11.26 -6.56 -21.86
N VAL A 618 11.49 -5.76 -22.90
CA VAL A 618 10.48 -5.22 -23.81
C VAL A 618 11.02 -5.22 -25.23
N ARG A 619 10.23 -5.75 -26.18
CA ARG A 619 10.54 -5.76 -27.61
C ARG A 619 9.57 -4.87 -28.37
N ASP A 620 10.07 -4.26 -29.45
CA ASP A 620 9.23 -3.58 -30.43
C ASP A 620 8.74 -4.59 -31.48
N LEU A 621 7.43 -4.79 -31.54
CA LEU A 621 6.78 -5.52 -32.62
C LEU A 621 5.84 -4.56 -33.36
N ALA A 622 6.23 -4.22 -34.60
CA ALA A 622 5.43 -3.37 -35.50
C ALA A 622 5.08 -1.97 -34.94
N GLY A 623 5.94 -1.39 -34.09
CA GLY A 623 5.75 -0.08 -33.48
C GLY A 623 5.03 -0.11 -32.13
N GLU A 624 4.68 -1.30 -31.63
CA GLU A 624 4.13 -1.50 -30.28
C GLU A 624 5.19 -2.13 -29.36
N GLN A 625 5.33 -1.56 -28.16
CA GLN A 625 6.18 -2.12 -27.12
C GLN A 625 5.43 -3.22 -26.37
N VAL A 626 5.93 -4.45 -26.50
CA VAL A 626 5.37 -5.62 -25.82
C VAL A 626 6.42 -6.27 -24.94
N LEU A 627 5.98 -6.94 -23.86
CA LEU A 627 6.88 -7.68 -22.99
C LEU A 627 7.68 -8.70 -23.81
N ASN A 628 8.99 -8.76 -23.59
CA ASN A 628 9.81 -9.82 -24.14
C ASN A 628 9.49 -11.12 -23.38
N ASP A 629 8.75 -11.99 -24.02
CA ASP A 629 8.39 -13.33 -23.54
C ASP A 629 9.53 -14.36 -23.73
N HIS A 630 10.69 -13.91 -24.23
CA HIS A 630 11.86 -14.73 -24.54
C HIS A 630 11.57 -15.86 -25.55
N SER A 631 10.51 -15.72 -26.36
CA SER A 631 10.16 -16.70 -27.39
C SER A 631 11.05 -16.59 -28.66
N ASP A 632 11.67 -15.43 -28.88
CA ASP A 632 12.58 -15.17 -30.02
C ASP A 632 14.04 -15.29 -29.59
N ALA A 633 14.58 -16.51 -29.69
CA ALA A 633 15.96 -16.80 -29.32
C ALA A 633 16.99 -15.98 -30.13
N ALA A 634 16.67 -15.54 -31.34
CA ALA A 634 17.58 -14.72 -32.14
C ALA A 634 17.60 -13.27 -31.67
N TYR A 635 16.46 -12.75 -31.17
CA TYR A 635 16.39 -11.45 -30.50
C TYR A 635 17.18 -11.46 -29.18
N ASP A 636 16.91 -12.44 -28.31
CA ASP A 636 17.62 -12.58 -27.04
C ASP A 636 19.13 -12.72 -27.23
N ALA A 637 19.57 -13.50 -28.22
CA ALA A 637 20.99 -13.63 -28.54
C ALA A 637 21.64 -12.29 -28.90
N ARG A 638 20.95 -11.40 -29.63
CA ARG A 638 21.46 -10.06 -29.94
C ARG A 638 21.59 -9.20 -28.69
N VAL A 639 20.59 -9.22 -27.81
CA VAL A 639 20.64 -8.45 -26.56
C VAL A 639 21.78 -8.95 -25.65
N LEU A 640 22.02 -10.27 -25.61
CA LEU A 640 23.16 -10.84 -24.89
C LEU A 640 24.52 -10.49 -25.52
N ASP A 641 24.60 -10.40 -26.85
CA ASP A 641 25.80 -9.93 -27.54
C ASP A 641 26.07 -8.44 -27.24
N ASP A 642 25.02 -7.61 -27.18
CA ASP A 642 25.11 -6.20 -26.78
C ASP A 642 25.58 -6.07 -25.31
N LEU A 643 25.06 -6.91 -24.40
CA LEU A 643 25.52 -7.00 -23.02
C LEU A 643 27.00 -7.42 -22.93
N ALA A 644 27.43 -8.37 -23.75
CA ALA A 644 28.83 -8.79 -23.81
C ALA A 644 29.75 -7.68 -24.33
N SER A 645 29.30 -6.90 -25.33
CA SER A 645 30.01 -5.72 -25.82
C SER A 645 30.12 -4.64 -24.74
N LEU A 646 29.01 -4.34 -24.05
CA LEU A 646 29.02 -3.41 -22.92
C LEU A 646 30.00 -3.86 -21.83
N HIS A 647 30.01 -5.17 -21.53
CA HIS A 647 30.90 -5.72 -20.51
C HIS A 647 32.38 -5.56 -20.85
N ALA A 648 32.76 -5.74 -22.12
CA ALA A 648 34.14 -5.53 -22.56
C ALA A 648 34.57 -4.06 -22.34
N GLU A 649 33.75 -3.10 -22.76
CA GLU A 649 34.04 -1.67 -22.59
C GLU A 649 34.03 -1.24 -21.11
N THR A 650 33.10 -1.78 -20.33
CA THR A 650 33.06 -1.54 -18.87
C THR A 650 34.30 -2.07 -18.19
N THR A 651 34.82 -3.21 -18.63
CA THR A 651 36.05 -3.79 -18.10
C THR A 651 37.27 -2.91 -18.42
N GLU A 652 37.35 -2.38 -19.64
CA GLU A 652 38.39 -1.42 -20.02
C GLU A 652 38.32 -0.13 -19.20
N TRP A 653 37.11 0.40 -18.99
CA TRP A 653 36.86 1.60 -18.19
C TRP A 653 37.14 1.40 -16.70
N LEU A 654 36.75 0.26 -16.12
CA LEU A 654 37.05 -0.11 -14.73
C LEU A 654 38.55 -0.40 -14.51
N SER A 655 39.29 -0.80 -15.54
CA SER A 655 40.72 -1.15 -15.48
C SER A 655 41.58 -0.17 -14.67
N PRO A 656 41.66 1.11 -15.07
CA PRO A 656 42.41 2.13 -14.33
C PRO A 656 41.82 2.48 -12.97
N LEU A 657 40.51 2.32 -12.77
CA LEU A 657 39.83 2.64 -11.50
C LEU A 657 40.17 1.62 -10.42
N SER A 658 40.11 0.33 -10.73
CA SER A 658 40.44 -0.72 -9.76
C SER A 658 41.93 -0.72 -9.39
N LEU A 659 42.80 -0.22 -10.28
CA LEU A 659 44.22 0.02 -9.97
C LEU A 659 44.42 1.20 -9.00
N ALA A 660 43.61 2.25 -9.12
CA ALA A 660 43.68 3.42 -8.24
C ALA A 660 42.97 3.18 -6.89
N MET A 661 41.86 2.44 -6.92
CA MET A 661 41.00 2.14 -5.79
C MET A 661 40.56 0.68 -5.84
N LYS A 662 41.13 -0.11 -4.94
CA LYS A 662 40.93 -1.57 -4.90
C LYS A 662 39.45 -1.98 -4.81
N ARG A 663 38.57 -1.17 -4.21
CA ARG A 663 37.14 -1.47 -4.08
C ARG A 663 36.41 -1.69 -5.41
N PHE A 664 36.87 -1.05 -6.49
CA PHE A 664 36.29 -1.23 -7.82
C PHE A 664 36.68 -2.57 -8.47
N GLU A 665 37.63 -3.33 -7.92
CA GLU A 665 37.96 -4.67 -8.41
C GLU A 665 36.81 -5.65 -8.17
N THR A 666 36.04 -5.44 -7.10
CA THR A 666 34.90 -6.30 -6.75
C THR A 666 33.76 -6.19 -7.76
N TYR A 667 33.51 -5.00 -8.33
CA TYR A 667 32.55 -4.86 -9.43
C TYR A 667 33.02 -5.59 -10.68
N ARG A 668 34.33 -5.56 -10.99
CA ARG A 668 34.86 -6.28 -12.15
C ARG A 668 34.63 -7.78 -12.05
N SER A 669 34.92 -8.38 -10.90
CA SER A 669 34.72 -9.83 -10.70
C SER A 669 33.25 -10.22 -10.72
N ARG A 670 32.37 -9.44 -10.08
CA ARG A 670 30.92 -9.69 -10.03
C ARG A 670 30.26 -9.53 -11.42
N LEU A 671 30.59 -8.46 -12.15
CA LEU A 671 30.11 -8.25 -13.52
C LEU A 671 30.60 -9.34 -14.48
N ALA A 672 31.85 -9.79 -14.35
CA ALA A 672 32.38 -10.89 -15.15
C ALA A 672 31.62 -12.20 -14.92
N ARG A 673 31.37 -12.54 -13.64
CA ARG A 673 30.58 -13.71 -13.27
C ARG A 673 29.15 -13.63 -13.81
N ALA A 674 28.48 -12.49 -13.63
CA ALA A 674 27.11 -12.31 -14.11
C ALA A 674 27.03 -12.40 -15.65
N SER A 675 28.00 -11.81 -16.35
CA SER A 675 28.11 -11.90 -17.82
C SER A 675 28.33 -13.33 -18.28
N GLU A 676 29.21 -14.09 -17.62
CA GLU A 676 29.47 -15.50 -17.95
C GLU A 676 28.22 -16.37 -17.73
N LEU A 677 27.51 -16.19 -16.61
CA LEU A 677 26.28 -16.94 -16.31
C LEU A 677 25.13 -16.59 -17.26
N ALA A 678 24.98 -15.31 -17.61
CA ALA A 678 24.00 -14.85 -18.59
C ALA A 678 24.28 -15.47 -19.97
N ARG A 679 25.54 -15.48 -20.43
CA ARG A 679 25.95 -16.14 -21.68
C ARG A 679 25.84 -17.66 -21.61
N GLY A 680 25.95 -18.24 -20.42
CA GLY A 680 25.72 -19.66 -20.14
C GLY A 680 24.26 -20.08 -20.20
N GLY A 681 23.33 -19.15 -20.44
CA GLY A 681 21.90 -19.39 -20.59
C GLY A 681 21.07 -19.16 -19.32
N ASP A 682 21.68 -18.73 -18.22
CA ASP A 682 20.94 -18.36 -17.01
C ASP A 682 20.45 -16.91 -17.11
N GLN A 683 19.26 -16.75 -17.70
CA GLN A 683 18.60 -15.47 -17.95
C GLN A 683 18.44 -14.60 -16.70
N ARG A 684 18.41 -15.20 -15.49
CA ARG A 684 18.30 -14.45 -14.23
C ARG A 684 19.48 -13.50 -14.05
N PHE A 685 20.67 -13.85 -14.55
CA PHE A 685 21.87 -13.04 -14.40
C PHE A 685 21.95 -11.84 -15.34
N VAL A 686 20.94 -11.60 -16.20
CA VAL A 686 20.85 -10.35 -16.96
C VAL A 686 20.27 -9.23 -16.09
N ALA A 687 19.06 -9.42 -15.56
CA ALA A 687 18.31 -8.34 -14.90
C ALA A 687 17.51 -8.74 -13.63
N SER A 688 17.60 -9.98 -13.15
CA SER A 688 16.82 -10.39 -11.98
C SER A 688 17.33 -9.73 -10.70
N PRO A 689 16.46 -9.11 -9.89
CA PRO A 689 16.85 -8.53 -8.60
C PRO A 689 17.01 -9.58 -7.50
N ARG A 690 16.71 -10.86 -7.77
CA ARG A 690 16.79 -11.96 -6.79
C ARG A 690 18.15 -12.63 -6.72
N VAL A 691 19.05 -12.28 -7.64
CA VAL A 691 20.42 -12.76 -7.71
C VAL A 691 21.34 -11.58 -7.97
N ASP A 692 22.64 -11.79 -7.81
CA ASP A 692 23.67 -10.83 -8.22
C ASP A 692 23.81 -10.75 -9.75
N SER A 693 22.72 -10.32 -10.40
CA SER A 693 22.63 -10.16 -11.85
C SER A 693 23.47 -8.98 -12.32
N TYR A 694 23.76 -8.94 -13.62
CA TYR A 694 24.55 -7.88 -14.23
C TYR A 694 23.93 -6.50 -13.95
N HIS A 695 22.59 -6.39 -14.03
CA HIS A 695 21.86 -5.18 -13.66
C HIS A 695 21.98 -4.81 -12.18
N SER A 696 21.87 -5.78 -11.25
CA SER A 696 21.99 -5.52 -9.81
C SER A 696 23.39 -4.97 -9.47
N VAL A 697 24.44 -5.59 -10.01
CA VAL A 697 25.83 -5.15 -9.81
C VAL A 697 26.07 -3.80 -10.48
N TRP A 698 25.49 -3.56 -11.66
CA TRP A 698 25.58 -2.28 -12.37
C TRP A 698 24.98 -1.13 -11.57
N PHE A 699 23.84 -1.36 -10.91
CA PHE A 699 23.19 -0.34 -10.09
C PHE A 699 24.09 0.09 -8.93
N GLU A 700 24.75 -0.86 -8.27
CA GLU A 700 25.72 -0.53 -7.22
C GLU A 700 26.91 0.27 -7.75
N LEU A 701 27.42 -0.09 -8.93
CA LEU A 701 28.50 0.64 -9.60
C LEU A 701 28.06 2.06 -10.05
N HIS A 702 26.78 2.27 -10.36
CA HIS A 702 26.26 3.60 -10.72
C HIS A 702 26.11 4.51 -9.51
N GLU A 703 25.68 3.96 -8.36
CA GLU A 703 25.56 4.71 -7.11
C GLU A 703 26.93 5.05 -6.48
N ASP A 704 27.95 4.25 -6.78
CA ASP A 704 29.33 4.39 -6.28
C ASP A 704 30.22 5.30 -7.16
#